data_AF-A0A3D4T2V0-F1
#
_entry.id   AF-A0A3D4T2V0-F1
#
_cell.length_a   1.000
_cell.length_b   1.000
_cell.length_c   1.000
_cell.angle_alpha   90.00
_cell.angle_beta   90.00
_cell.angle_gamma   90.00
#
_symmetry.space_group_name_H-M   'P 1'
#
loop_
_entity.id
_entity.type
_entity.pdbx_description
1 polymer ?
#
loop_
_entity_poly.entity_id
_entity_poly.type
_entity_poly.pdbx_seq_one_letter_code
_entity_poly.pdbx_strand_id
1 'polypeptide(L)'
;MPEMSKKYIPEHMHDKDPNPKLLKFVRRVTDRFDGKLKGIKVEDPEYWGFACIFEDEMTETERENSLDLLLEMKVRKKYPYADMLSMCAKHGMEQKTADSIMDKLSVLGMMEYDYGDKYTKDGPIPGTTYNKDDRHYWIPLFVPGSAEYTNMNTKLMDKHPELAMFFERMTFLPLAGITQMIPPGGAGIGMHVIPVEQAISMENTTADIEHISYWLKKYEGHLGASICSCRYGRKKLDEGCADDYDGWCIGVGDMADYCRETGRGRDITYDEAMEILKRAEDNGFVHQVTNIDGENKIFAICNCNVKICNALRTSQLFNTPNLSASAYRAHVNKADCVACGQCVEYCPAGALKLGQKLCKKDGSEVTYPKQELPDATKWGEDKWDEDYRDKNRINCHDTGTSPCKTACPAHIAVQGYLKMASQGRYKDALALIKKENPFPAVCGRICNKRCEDACTRGMIDRAVSIDAVKKFIAAKDLEDEHRYVPEIVVASNRGRWKEKVAIIGGGPAGLSCAFYLAQMGYYPTVFEKNEKPGGMLTYGIPSYKLEKDVIDAEIEIMKEMGVEIRTGVEVGKDVTIPELRNDGYKAFYVAVGCQGGRYPNIPNDHAEGTQTAVEFLKKATTGECHFEDETVVVGGGNVAIDAARVSARSGAKKVTMLCLESRDIMPASDEEVREAEEDGVTVNCGWGPKEVIAENGKVKAVVFKKCTRVYDENKKFSPVYNEDETITIPATKVIFAIGQAIEWGSLLDGTKVEFWHGNYPVADKLT
;
A
#
# COMPACT_ATOMS: atom_id res chain seq x y z
N MET A 1 17.69 23.13 4.15
CA MET A 1 16.58 23.15 3.17
C MET A 1 16.60 21.85 2.35
N PRO A 2 15.43 21.23 2.09
CA PRO A 2 15.35 20.01 1.29
C PRO A 2 16.01 20.17 -0.07
N GLU A 3 16.79 19.17 -0.50
CA GLU A 3 17.44 19.19 -1.80
C GLU A 3 16.40 19.27 -2.94
N MET A 4 16.77 19.89 -4.06
CA MET A 4 15.88 19.98 -5.21
C MET A 4 15.97 18.68 -5.98
N SER A 5 14.83 18.20 -6.48
CA SER A 5 14.85 17.10 -7.44
C SER A 5 15.81 17.44 -8.59
N LYS A 6 16.71 16.50 -8.90
CA LYS A 6 17.66 16.60 -10.02
C LYS A 6 17.12 15.92 -11.28
N LYS A 7 15.84 15.53 -11.28
CA LYS A 7 15.20 14.80 -12.38
C LYS A 7 15.26 15.59 -13.69
N TYR A 8 15.09 16.91 -13.61
CA TYR A 8 15.16 17.83 -14.74
C TYR A 8 16.12 18.96 -14.41
N ILE A 9 16.77 19.48 -15.46
CA ILE A 9 17.54 20.72 -15.39
C ILE A 9 16.68 21.76 -16.13
N PRO A 10 16.12 22.76 -15.44
CA PRO A 10 15.28 23.76 -16.10
C PRO A 10 16.08 24.50 -17.17
N GLU A 11 15.52 24.65 -18.37
CA GLU A 11 16.21 25.26 -19.52
C GLU A 11 16.69 26.68 -19.21
N HIS A 12 15.84 27.45 -18.55
CA HIS A 12 16.07 28.86 -18.21
C HIS A 12 16.89 29.11 -16.93
N MET A 13 17.37 28.06 -16.24
CA MET A 13 18.09 28.22 -14.96
C MET A 13 19.38 29.05 -15.08
N HIS A 14 19.93 29.18 -16.29
CA HIS A 14 21.19 29.87 -16.58
C HIS A 14 21.09 30.82 -17.78
N ASP A 15 19.92 31.43 -17.98
CA ASP A 15 19.72 32.43 -19.03
C ASP A 15 20.77 33.54 -18.95
N LYS A 16 21.46 33.77 -20.07
CA LYS A 16 22.50 34.80 -20.16
C LYS A 16 21.94 36.21 -20.33
N ASP A 17 20.78 36.34 -20.96
CA ASP A 17 20.11 37.60 -21.24
C ASP A 17 18.61 37.50 -20.89
N PRO A 18 18.27 37.43 -19.59
CA PRO A 18 16.90 37.24 -19.14
C PRO A 18 16.03 38.47 -19.43
N ASN A 19 14.77 38.26 -19.84
CA ASN A 19 13.85 39.37 -20.11
C ASN A 19 13.67 40.27 -18.87
N PRO A 20 13.99 41.57 -18.96
CA PRO A 20 13.97 42.46 -17.80
C PRO A 20 12.56 42.72 -17.26
N LYS A 21 11.52 42.69 -18.11
CA LYS A 21 10.13 42.81 -17.67
C LYS A 21 9.69 41.55 -16.91
N LEU A 22 10.10 40.37 -17.38
CA LEU A 22 9.81 39.11 -16.70
C LEU A 22 10.45 39.08 -15.31
N LEU A 23 11.75 39.38 -15.18
CA LEU A 23 12.43 39.47 -13.87
C LEU A 23 11.73 40.44 -12.92
N LYS A 24 11.30 41.61 -13.44
CA LYS A 24 10.57 42.61 -12.68
C LYS A 24 9.20 42.08 -12.22
N PHE A 25 8.50 41.35 -13.08
CA PHE A 25 7.20 40.75 -12.77
C PHE A 25 7.36 39.64 -11.72
N VAL A 26 8.27 38.69 -11.93
CA VAL A 26 8.58 37.59 -11.01
C VAL A 26 8.94 38.13 -9.61
N ARG A 27 9.82 39.13 -9.54
CA ARG A 27 10.18 39.79 -8.27
C ARG A 27 8.99 40.47 -7.59
N ARG A 28 8.01 40.95 -8.35
CA ARG A 28 6.80 41.59 -7.80
C ARG A 28 5.87 40.56 -7.18
N VAL A 29 5.73 39.40 -7.80
CA VAL A 29 4.77 38.36 -7.39
C VAL A 29 5.33 37.39 -6.36
N THR A 30 6.66 37.24 -6.22
CA THR A 30 7.24 36.31 -5.24
C THR A 30 6.77 36.59 -3.82
N ASP A 31 6.42 35.54 -3.08
CA ASP A 31 6.12 35.62 -1.65
C ASP A 31 7.36 35.36 -0.77
N ARG A 32 8.51 35.01 -1.38
CA ARG A 32 9.77 34.87 -0.64
C ARG A 32 10.30 36.23 -0.20
N PHE A 33 10.40 36.42 1.12
CA PHE A 33 10.92 37.65 1.73
C PHE A 33 12.30 38.04 1.18
N ASP A 34 13.20 37.07 1.10
CA ASP A 34 14.56 37.26 0.56
C ASP A 34 14.54 37.67 -0.92
N GLY A 35 13.65 37.09 -1.74
CA GLY A 35 13.52 37.43 -3.16
C GLY A 35 13.03 38.87 -3.37
N LYS A 36 12.12 39.36 -2.52
CA LYS A 36 11.68 40.76 -2.56
C LYS A 36 12.82 41.74 -2.25
N LEU A 37 13.59 41.46 -1.20
CA LEU A 37 14.64 42.34 -0.71
C LEU A 37 15.91 42.28 -1.57
N LYS A 38 16.45 41.06 -1.78
CA LYS A 38 17.74 40.82 -2.43
C LYS A 38 17.63 40.74 -3.96
N GLY A 39 16.41 40.60 -4.49
CA GLY A 39 16.14 40.37 -5.91
C GLY A 39 16.04 38.88 -6.24
N ILE A 40 15.50 38.60 -7.43
CA ILE A 40 15.37 37.26 -8.00
C ILE A 40 16.48 37.08 -9.05
N LYS A 41 17.11 35.91 -9.05
CA LYS A 41 18.13 35.52 -10.03
C LYS A 41 17.57 34.48 -11.00
N VAL A 42 18.31 34.20 -12.07
CA VAL A 42 17.91 33.18 -13.06
C VAL A 42 17.93 31.76 -12.50
N GLU A 43 18.73 31.51 -11.46
CA GLU A 43 18.78 30.22 -10.78
C GLU A 43 17.60 29.99 -9.82
N ASP A 44 16.85 31.05 -9.47
CA ASP A 44 15.72 30.95 -8.55
C ASP A 44 14.51 30.28 -9.23
N PRO A 45 13.79 29.37 -8.52
CA PRO A 45 12.63 28.68 -9.06
C PRO A 45 11.53 29.58 -9.58
N GLU A 46 11.34 30.74 -8.96
CA GLU A 46 10.39 31.74 -9.44
C GLU A 46 10.67 32.24 -10.86
N TYR A 47 11.95 32.35 -11.26
CA TYR A 47 12.30 32.83 -12.59
C TYR A 47 12.11 31.74 -13.63
N TRP A 48 12.85 30.63 -13.53
CA TRP A 48 12.83 29.62 -14.58
C TRP A 48 11.46 28.94 -14.71
N GLY A 49 10.69 28.86 -13.62
CA GLY A 49 9.31 28.35 -13.64
C GLY A 49 8.34 29.25 -14.41
N PHE A 50 8.60 30.56 -14.51
CA PHE A 50 7.80 31.48 -15.33
C PHE A 50 8.44 31.67 -16.72
N ALA A 51 9.76 31.63 -16.84
CA ALA A 51 10.45 31.79 -18.11
C ALA A 51 10.01 30.74 -19.14
N CYS A 52 9.92 29.45 -18.77
CA CYS A 52 9.41 28.42 -19.69
C CYS A 52 7.97 28.70 -20.18
N ILE A 53 7.16 29.45 -19.42
CA ILE A 53 5.82 29.85 -19.83
C ILE A 53 5.87 31.05 -20.80
N PHE A 54 6.57 32.11 -20.40
CA PHE A 54 6.57 33.38 -21.14
C PHE A 54 7.48 33.35 -22.38
N GLU A 55 8.57 32.59 -22.34
CA GLU A 55 9.53 32.51 -23.43
C GLU A 55 9.14 31.41 -24.44
N ASP A 56 8.58 30.27 -23.99
CA ASP A 56 8.36 29.12 -24.88
C ASP A 56 6.91 28.92 -25.34
N GLU A 57 5.91 29.41 -24.58
CA GLU A 57 4.48 29.28 -24.93
C GLU A 57 3.90 30.53 -25.62
N MET A 58 4.67 31.60 -25.71
CA MET A 58 4.24 32.88 -26.26
C MET A 58 5.17 33.34 -27.37
N THR A 59 4.59 33.95 -28.40
CA THR A 59 5.36 34.77 -29.33
C THR A 59 5.91 35.99 -28.60
N GLU A 60 6.97 36.61 -29.13
CA GLU A 60 7.55 37.83 -28.55
C GLU A 60 6.50 38.92 -28.30
N THR A 61 5.60 39.16 -29.27
CA THR A 61 4.52 40.16 -29.12
C THR A 61 3.52 39.77 -28.03
N GLU A 62 3.12 38.50 -27.95
CA GLU A 62 2.22 38.04 -26.88
C GLU A 62 2.87 38.16 -25.49
N ARG A 63 4.15 37.81 -25.38
CA ARG A 63 4.92 37.92 -24.14
C ARG A 63 5.00 39.38 -23.67
N GLU A 64 5.40 40.29 -24.55
CA GLU A 64 5.53 41.71 -24.19
C GLU A 64 4.19 42.33 -23.80
N ASN A 65 3.12 42.04 -24.54
CA ASN A 65 1.76 42.48 -24.20
C ASN A 65 1.28 41.92 -22.85
N SER A 66 1.57 40.64 -22.59
CA SER A 66 1.23 39.97 -21.34
C SER A 66 1.96 40.60 -20.16
N LEU A 67 3.27 40.79 -20.28
CA LEU A 67 4.09 41.39 -19.22
C LEU A 67 3.73 42.85 -18.97
N ASP A 68 3.39 43.61 -20.01
CA ASP A 68 2.91 44.98 -19.87
C ASP A 68 1.60 45.05 -19.08
N LEU A 69 0.61 44.21 -19.42
CA LEU A 69 -0.64 44.11 -18.65
C LEU A 69 -0.39 43.71 -17.19
N LEU A 70 0.36 42.64 -16.97
CA LEU A 70 0.66 42.13 -15.62
C LEU A 70 1.46 43.12 -14.77
N LEU A 71 2.31 43.94 -15.39
CA LEU A 71 3.06 45.01 -14.71
C LEU A 71 2.24 46.27 -14.44
N GLU A 72 1.08 46.46 -15.08
CA GLU A 72 0.12 47.51 -14.74
C GLU A 72 -0.77 47.10 -13.55
N MET A 73 -1.04 45.79 -13.42
CA MET A 73 -1.83 45.24 -12.32
C MET A 73 -1.09 45.29 -10.97
N LYS A 74 -1.88 45.46 -9.90
CA LYS A 74 -1.42 45.28 -8.52
C LYS A 74 -1.63 43.82 -8.10
N VAL A 75 -0.65 43.26 -7.41
CA VAL A 75 -0.78 41.94 -6.74
C VAL A 75 -1.89 41.98 -5.69
N ARG A 76 -2.63 40.87 -5.55
CA ARG A 76 -3.75 40.71 -4.60
C ARG A 76 -4.89 41.73 -4.78
N LYS A 77 -5.05 42.29 -5.98
CA LYS A 77 -6.18 43.16 -6.33
C LYS A 77 -6.95 42.58 -7.51
N LYS A 78 -8.27 42.53 -7.37
CA LYS A 78 -9.22 42.14 -8.44
C LYS A 78 -9.62 43.35 -9.28
N TYR A 79 -9.78 43.12 -10.58
CA TYR A 79 -10.12 44.14 -11.56
C TYR A 79 -11.30 43.65 -12.43
N PRO A 80 -12.40 44.40 -12.52
CA PRO A 80 -13.48 44.09 -13.47
C PRO A 80 -12.96 44.03 -14.91
N TYR A 81 -13.62 43.25 -15.77
CA TYR A 81 -13.27 43.12 -17.18
C TYR A 81 -13.07 44.48 -17.91
N ALA A 82 -13.93 45.47 -17.64
CA ALA A 82 -13.80 46.81 -18.22
C ALA A 82 -12.50 47.55 -17.83
N ASP A 83 -12.02 47.34 -16.60
CA ASP A 83 -10.75 47.90 -16.14
C ASP A 83 -9.57 47.21 -16.83
N MET A 84 -9.67 45.89 -17.03
CA MET A 84 -8.67 45.11 -17.75
C MET A 84 -8.52 45.59 -19.20
N LEU A 85 -9.63 45.80 -19.91
CA LEU A 85 -9.62 46.37 -21.26
C LEU A 85 -9.00 47.77 -21.29
N SER A 86 -9.31 48.60 -20.28
CA SER A 86 -8.74 49.94 -20.15
C SER A 86 -7.22 49.91 -19.94
N MET A 87 -6.71 48.95 -19.16
CA MET A 87 -5.26 48.74 -19.00
C MET A 87 -4.62 48.27 -20.31
N CYS A 88 -5.22 47.29 -20.98
CA CYS A 88 -4.75 46.79 -22.26
C CYS A 88 -4.65 47.91 -23.32
N ALA A 89 -5.67 48.78 -23.39
CA ALA A 89 -5.71 49.89 -24.33
C ALA A 89 -4.56 50.90 -24.14
N LYS A 90 -4.06 51.11 -22.91
CA LYS A 90 -2.89 51.97 -22.64
C LYS A 90 -1.61 51.45 -23.31
N HIS A 91 -1.53 50.14 -23.53
CA HIS A 91 -0.42 49.47 -24.20
C HIS A 91 -0.72 49.20 -25.68
N GLY A 92 -1.76 49.82 -26.25
CA GLY A 92 -2.09 49.71 -27.67
C GLY A 92 -2.76 48.39 -28.07
N MET A 93 -3.25 47.60 -27.11
CA MET A 93 -3.99 46.37 -27.41
C MET A 93 -5.46 46.68 -27.73
N GLU A 94 -5.91 46.28 -28.91
CA GLU A 94 -7.34 46.24 -29.25
C GLU A 94 -8.07 45.17 -28.42
N GLN A 95 -9.39 45.31 -28.25
CA GLN A 95 -10.20 44.41 -27.42
C GLN A 95 -10.00 42.93 -27.76
N LYS A 96 -9.99 42.58 -29.05
CA LYS A 96 -9.77 41.18 -29.49
C LYS A 96 -8.41 40.64 -29.06
N THR A 97 -7.37 41.46 -29.12
CA THR A 97 -6.02 41.10 -28.67
C THR A 97 -5.98 41.01 -27.14
N ALA A 98 -6.58 41.97 -26.44
CA ALA A 98 -6.69 41.95 -24.98
C ALA A 98 -7.38 40.67 -24.49
N ASP A 99 -8.51 40.31 -25.11
CA ASP A 99 -9.24 39.07 -24.84
C ASP A 99 -8.38 37.84 -25.05
N SER A 100 -7.70 37.76 -26.19
CA SER A 100 -6.81 36.64 -26.50
C SER A 100 -5.67 36.51 -25.50
N ILE A 101 -5.09 37.63 -25.04
CA ILE A 101 -4.00 37.63 -24.06
C ILE A 101 -4.52 37.20 -22.68
N MET A 102 -5.65 37.74 -22.22
CA MET A 102 -6.26 37.35 -20.94
C MET A 102 -6.65 35.87 -20.94
N ASP A 103 -7.30 35.39 -22.00
CA ASP A 103 -7.70 33.98 -22.12
C ASP A 103 -6.47 33.06 -22.13
N LYS A 104 -5.40 33.43 -22.87
CA LYS A 104 -4.13 32.67 -22.90
C LYS A 104 -3.43 32.67 -21.53
N LEU A 105 -3.37 33.81 -20.83
CA LEU A 105 -2.79 33.90 -19.49
C LEU A 105 -3.56 33.03 -18.49
N SER A 106 -4.90 32.97 -18.58
CA SER A 106 -5.70 32.08 -17.74
C SER A 106 -5.51 30.60 -18.06
N VAL A 107 -5.41 30.23 -19.34
CA VAL A 107 -5.09 28.85 -19.74
C VAL A 107 -3.67 28.45 -19.31
N LEU A 108 -2.73 29.39 -19.26
CA LEU A 108 -1.36 29.15 -18.76
C LEU A 108 -1.24 29.28 -17.23
N GLY A 109 -2.31 29.69 -16.53
CA GLY A 109 -2.35 29.80 -15.08
C GLY A 109 -1.73 31.08 -14.51
N MET A 110 -1.36 32.04 -15.35
CA MET A 110 -0.74 33.31 -14.94
C MET A 110 -1.76 34.40 -14.57
N MET A 111 -3.05 34.15 -14.81
CA MET A 111 -4.14 35.06 -14.51
C MET A 111 -5.40 34.29 -14.12
N GLU A 112 -5.98 34.63 -12.98
CA GLU A 112 -7.20 34.00 -12.48
C GLU A 112 -8.39 34.95 -12.63
N TYR A 113 -9.60 34.38 -12.72
CA TYR A 113 -10.84 35.15 -12.70
C TYR A 113 -11.96 34.44 -11.96
N ASP A 114 -12.91 35.23 -11.46
CA ASP A 114 -14.17 34.78 -10.86
C ASP A 114 -15.35 35.62 -11.32
N TYR A 115 -16.55 35.23 -10.89
CA TYR A 115 -17.80 35.96 -11.16
C TYR A 115 -18.30 36.73 -9.92
N GLY A 116 -17.44 36.96 -8.92
CA GLY A 116 -17.76 37.77 -7.74
C GLY A 116 -18.54 37.06 -6.62
N ASP A 117 -18.36 35.75 -6.43
CA ASP A 117 -18.93 34.96 -5.32
C ASP A 117 -20.47 35.07 -5.20
N LYS A 118 -21.16 34.70 -6.27
CA LYS A 118 -22.61 34.85 -6.39
C LYS A 118 -23.41 33.73 -5.68
N TYR A 119 -23.04 33.41 -4.43
CA TYR A 119 -23.57 32.28 -3.67
C TYR A 119 -24.05 32.69 -2.26
N THR A 120 -25.17 32.11 -1.83
CA THR A 120 -25.67 32.18 -0.45
C THR A 120 -25.44 30.85 0.25
N LYS A 121 -25.69 30.77 1.57
CA LYS A 121 -25.66 29.48 2.29
C LYS A 121 -26.67 28.46 1.73
N ASP A 122 -27.72 28.94 1.05
CA ASP A 122 -28.83 28.13 0.53
C ASP A 122 -28.66 27.82 -0.97
N GLY A 123 -27.50 28.16 -1.56
CA GLY A 123 -27.18 27.91 -2.98
C GLY A 123 -26.85 29.19 -3.77
N PRO A 124 -26.67 29.06 -5.11
CA PRO A 124 -26.46 30.19 -6.02
C PRO A 124 -27.56 31.25 -5.92
N ILE A 125 -27.20 32.53 -6.04
CA ILE A 125 -28.16 33.64 -6.02
C ILE A 125 -29.03 33.56 -7.30
N PRO A 126 -30.38 33.48 -7.20
CA PRO A 126 -31.22 33.38 -8.39
C PRO A 126 -31.09 34.59 -9.32
N GLY A 127 -31.06 34.34 -10.63
CA GLY A 127 -31.04 35.39 -11.65
C GLY A 127 -29.66 36.00 -11.93
N THR A 128 -28.58 35.39 -11.41
CA THR A 128 -27.21 35.79 -11.70
C THR A 128 -26.72 35.32 -13.06
N THR A 129 -25.88 36.14 -13.69
CA THR A 129 -25.19 35.81 -14.95
C THR A 129 -23.73 35.46 -14.69
N TYR A 130 -23.18 34.61 -15.57
CA TYR A 130 -21.79 34.16 -15.56
C TYR A 130 -21.16 34.46 -16.92
N ASN A 131 -21.33 35.69 -17.42
CA ASN A 131 -20.81 36.12 -18.72
C ASN A 131 -19.37 36.64 -18.57
N LYS A 132 -18.61 36.67 -19.67
CA LYS A 132 -17.23 37.20 -19.67
C LYS A 132 -17.14 38.62 -19.10
N ASP A 133 -18.13 39.47 -19.39
CA ASP A 133 -18.18 40.85 -18.91
C ASP A 133 -18.39 40.97 -17.39
N ASP A 134 -18.88 39.91 -16.74
CA ASP A 134 -19.07 39.84 -15.29
C ASP A 134 -17.79 39.44 -14.53
N ARG A 135 -16.71 39.10 -15.25
CA ARG A 135 -15.49 38.57 -14.66
C ARG A 135 -14.66 39.64 -13.95
N HIS A 136 -14.05 39.22 -12.84
CA HIS A 136 -13.02 39.97 -12.16
C HIS A 136 -11.69 39.22 -12.26
N TYR A 137 -10.65 39.87 -12.76
CA TYR A 137 -9.34 39.27 -13.01
C TYR A 137 -8.31 39.70 -11.97
N TRP A 138 -7.36 38.82 -11.64
CA TRP A 138 -6.21 39.14 -10.80
C TRP A 138 -4.99 38.28 -11.10
N ILE A 139 -3.85 38.71 -10.57
CA ILE A 139 -2.61 37.91 -10.57
C ILE A 139 -2.68 36.92 -9.39
N PRO A 140 -2.72 35.61 -9.64
CA PRO A 140 -2.77 34.61 -8.58
C PRO A 140 -1.46 34.56 -7.79
N LEU A 141 -1.50 34.00 -6.58
CA LEU A 141 -0.29 33.63 -5.83
C LEU A 141 0.47 32.53 -6.59
N PHE A 142 1.63 32.11 -6.11
CA PHE A 142 2.22 30.87 -6.65
C PHE A 142 1.46 29.64 -6.16
N VAL A 143 1.15 29.57 -4.86
CA VAL A 143 0.47 28.43 -4.23
C VAL A 143 -0.49 28.94 -3.13
N PRO A 144 -1.80 28.63 -3.23
CA PRO A 144 -2.48 28.11 -4.40
C PRO A 144 -2.51 29.17 -5.52
N GLY A 145 -2.33 28.76 -6.77
CA GLY A 145 -2.31 29.70 -7.90
C GLY A 145 -1.41 29.26 -9.04
N SER A 146 -0.58 30.17 -9.56
CA SER A 146 0.19 29.98 -10.80
C SER A 146 0.94 28.67 -10.89
N ALA A 147 1.66 28.28 -9.82
CA ALA A 147 2.45 27.06 -9.81
C ALA A 147 1.57 25.80 -9.75
N GLU A 148 0.41 25.90 -9.11
CA GLU A 148 -0.59 24.84 -9.08
C GLU A 148 -1.34 24.71 -10.41
N TYR A 149 -1.80 25.82 -10.99
CA TYR A 149 -2.57 25.86 -12.23
C TYR A 149 -1.77 25.40 -13.46
N THR A 150 -0.46 25.62 -13.46
CA THR A 150 0.44 25.04 -14.47
C THR A 150 0.52 23.52 -14.32
N ASN A 151 0.58 23.02 -13.08
CA ASN A 151 0.59 21.57 -12.79
C ASN A 151 -0.76 20.88 -13.07
N MET A 152 -1.86 21.63 -13.09
CA MET A 152 -3.18 21.16 -13.52
C MET A 152 -3.33 21.12 -15.05
N ASN A 153 -2.40 21.70 -15.81
CA ASN A 153 -2.39 21.65 -17.27
C ASN A 153 -1.44 20.53 -17.73
N THR A 154 -1.99 19.33 -17.97
CA THR A 154 -1.19 18.14 -18.30
C THR A 154 -0.36 18.30 -19.57
N LYS A 155 -0.90 18.98 -20.60
CA LYS A 155 -0.17 19.25 -21.86
C LYS A 155 1.04 20.15 -21.63
N LEU A 156 0.87 21.19 -20.83
CA LEU A 156 1.94 22.11 -20.48
C LEU A 156 3.03 21.40 -19.68
N MET A 157 2.64 20.63 -18.66
CA MET A 157 3.53 19.82 -17.83
C MET A 157 4.26 18.70 -18.59
N ASP A 158 3.68 18.21 -19.69
CA ASP A 158 4.35 17.23 -20.56
C ASP A 158 5.48 17.88 -21.36
N LYS A 159 5.33 19.15 -21.73
CA LYS A 159 6.34 19.95 -22.44
C LYS A 159 7.40 20.51 -21.48
N HIS A 160 6.97 21.00 -20.33
CA HIS A 160 7.79 21.68 -19.31
C HIS A 160 7.72 20.98 -17.95
N PRO A 161 8.29 19.77 -17.82
CA PRO A 161 8.18 18.97 -16.60
C PRO A 161 8.89 19.59 -15.39
N GLU A 162 9.80 20.55 -15.58
CA GLU A 162 10.42 21.35 -14.52
C GLU A 162 9.39 22.15 -13.70
N LEU A 163 8.21 22.42 -14.26
CA LEU A 163 7.12 23.07 -13.53
C LEU A 163 6.67 22.26 -12.30
N ALA A 164 6.92 20.94 -12.27
CA ALA A 164 6.72 20.12 -11.07
C ALA A 164 7.70 20.50 -9.96
N MET A 165 8.96 20.77 -10.31
CA MET A 165 9.98 21.25 -9.37
C MET A 165 9.64 22.65 -8.90
N PHE A 166 9.18 23.53 -9.79
CA PHE A 166 8.77 24.89 -9.45
C PHE A 166 7.63 24.87 -8.42
N PHE A 167 6.56 24.10 -8.68
CA PHE A 167 5.43 23.95 -7.77
C PHE A 167 5.88 23.43 -6.41
N GLU A 168 6.72 22.41 -6.40
CA GLU A 168 7.32 21.85 -5.19
C GLU A 168 8.09 22.88 -4.36
N ARG A 169 8.89 23.71 -5.02
CA ARG A 169 9.65 24.76 -4.34
C ARG A 169 8.75 25.85 -3.77
N MET A 170 7.72 26.24 -4.52
CA MET A 170 6.80 27.29 -4.08
C MET A 170 5.89 26.85 -2.93
N THR A 171 5.75 25.56 -2.65
CA THR A 171 4.94 25.09 -1.52
C THR A 171 5.60 25.25 -0.16
N PHE A 172 6.93 25.45 -0.07
CA PHE A 172 7.61 25.56 1.23
C PHE A 172 8.66 26.68 1.32
N LEU A 173 9.29 27.12 0.23
CA LEU A 173 10.29 28.20 0.30
C LEU A 173 9.71 29.53 0.82
N PRO A 174 8.48 29.95 0.46
CA PRO A 174 7.88 31.15 1.05
C PRO A 174 7.63 31.04 2.56
N LEU A 175 7.49 29.81 3.06
CA LEU A 175 7.17 29.50 4.46
C LEU A 175 8.42 29.27 5.32
N ALA A 176 9.57 29.04 4.69
CA ALA A 176 10.84 28.83 5.37
C ALA A 176 11.19 30.02 6.28
N GLY A 177 11.33 29.74 7.58
CA GLY A 177 11.70 30.75 8.58
C GLY A 177 10.57 31.69 9.02
N ILE A 178 9.33 31.49 8.55
CA ILE A 178 8.16 32.24 9.01
C ILE A 178 7.06 31.36 9.63
N THR A 179 7.18 30.04 9.56
CA THR A 179 6.15 29.09 10.03
C THR A 179 5.84 29.18 11.52
N GLN A 180 6.80 29.60 12.34
CA GLN A 180 6.64 29.86 13.77
C GLN A 180 5.78 31.10 14.08
N MET A 181 5.53 31.96 13.07
CA MET A 181 4.69 33.16 13.21
C MET A 181 3.25 32.94 12.74
N ILE A 182 2.90 31.72 12.29
CA ILE A 182 1.55 31.41 11.79
C ILE A 182 0.61 31.24 13.00
N PRO A 183 -0.39 32.11 13.16
CA PRO A 183 -1.32 32.02 14.29
C PRO A 183 -2.29 30.84 14.13
N PRO A 184 -3.01 30.45 15.20
CA PRO A 184 -4.12 29.51 15.10
C PRO A 184 -5.10 29.92 13.99
N GLY A 185 -5.51 28.97 13.16
CA GLY A 185 -6.35 29.24 11.98
C GLY A 185 -5.58 29.65 10.72
N GLY A 186 -4.24 29.65 10.76
CA GLY A 186 -3.40 29.73 9.56
C GLY A 186 -3.24 31.12 8.94
N ALA A 187 -4.03 32.12 9.36
CA ALA A 187 -4.05 33.49 8.81
C ALA A 187 -4.07 33.57 7.26
N GLY A 188 -4.79 32.65 6.61
CA GLY A 188 -4.87 32.59 5.15
C GLY A 188 -3.60 32.08 4.45
N ILE A 189 -2.71 31.40 5.19
CA ILE A 189 -1.48 30.78 4.66
C ILE A 189 -1.56 29.24 4.70
N GLY A 190 -2.56 28.68 5.40
CA GLY A 190 -2.72 27.23 5.61
C GLY A 190 -4.05 26.65 5.09
N MET A 191 -4.09 25.31 5.06
CA MET A 191 -5.26 24.49 4.74
C MET A 191 -5.97 24.06 6.03
N HIS A 192 -7.28 23.87 5.98
CA HIS A 192 -8.09 23.34 7.09
C HIS A 192 -8.61 21.94 6.76
N VAL A 193 -8.51 21.00 7.71
CA VAL A 193 -8.97 19.61 7.51
C VAL A 193 -10.42 19.50 7.95
N ILE A 194 -11.30 19.10 7.03
CA ILE A 194 -12.73 18.92 7.30
C ILE A 194 -13.07 17.42 7.42
N PRO A 195 -13.76 16.98 8.48
CA PRO A 195 -14.19 15.60 8.65
C PRO A 195 -15.35 15.23 7.71
N VAL A 196 -15.60 13.94 7.55
CA VAL A 196 -16.82 13.44 6.90
C VAL A 196 -17.83 13.02 7.95
N GLU A 197 -19.10 13.31 7.67
CA GLU A 197 -20.25 13.18 8.56
C GLU A 197 -20.64 11.73 8.89
N GLN A 198 -19.75 10.96 9.50
CA GLN A 198 -20.10 9.68 10.14
C GLN A 198 -19.85 9.72 11.64
N ALA A 199 -20.79 9.10 12.37
CA ALA A 199 -21.12 9.34 13.77
C ALA A 199 -19.93 9.51 14.72
N ILE A 200 -19.76 10.76 15.18
CA ILE A 200 -19.19 11.05 16.49
C ILE A 200 -20.36 11.02 17.49
N SER A 201 -20.34 10.13 18.46
CA SER A 201 -21.41 10.08 19.47
C SER A 201 -21.27 11.22 20.48
N MET A 202 -22.32 12.05 20.54
CA MET A 202 -22.89 12.89 21.64
C MET A 202 -21.92 13.46 22.69
N GLU A 203 -21.77 14.77 22.90
CA GLU A 203 -22.37 15.98 22.34
C GLU A 203 -21.24 17.04 22.23
N ASN A 204 -21.03 17.55 21.02
CA ASN A 204 -20.37 18.83 20.72
C ASN A 204 -20.83 19.17 19.31
N THR A 205 -21.67 20.19 19.14
CA THR A 205 -22.12 20.61 17.81
C THR A 205 -20.95 21.28 17.09
N THR A 206 -20.49 20.69 16.00
CA THR A 206 -19.57 21.35 15.05
C THR A 206 -20.32 22.46 14.30
N ALA A 207 -19.61 23.52 13.92
CA ALA A 207 -20.21 24.58 13.11
C ALA A 207 -20.52 24.06 11.69
N ASP A 208 -21.51 24.65 11.01
CA ASP A 208 -21.92 24.24 9.66
C ASP A 208 -20.76 24.21 8.65
N ILE A 209 -19.77 25.10 8.81
CA ILE A 209 -18.57 25.16 7.95
C ILE A 209 -17.63 23.95 8.07
N GLU A 210 -17.78 23.14 9.13
CA GLU A 210 -17.03 21.90 9.35
C GLU A 210 -17.70 20.68 8.70
N HIS A 211 -18.78 20.91 7.93
CA HIS A 211 -19.53 19.89 7.22
C HIS A 211 -19.27 20.00 5.72
N ILE A 212 -18.76 18.92 5.09
CA ILE A 212 -18.54 18.93 3.64
C ILE A 212 -19.88 19.11 2.89
N SER A 213 -20.96 18.54 3.40
CA SER A 213 -22.29 18.66 2.79
C SER A 213 -22.77 20.12 2.70
N TYR A 214 -22.41 20.96 3.68
CA TYR A 214 -22.72 22.38 3.68
C TYR A 214 -22.09 23.08 2.47
N TRP A 215 -20.80 22.85 2.24
CA TRP A 215 -20.08 23.45 1.10
C TRP A 215 -20.60 22.97 -0.24
N LEU A 216 -20.86 21.66 -0.38
CA LEU A 216 -21.39 21.10 -1.61
C LEU A 216 -22.79 21.64 -1.94
N LYS A 217 -23.65 21.85 -0.94
CA LYS A 217 -24.99 22.45 -1.13
C LYS A 217 -24.91 23.94 -1.48
N LYS A 218 -24.04 24.70 -0.79
CA LYS A 218 -23.83 26.13 -1.07
C LYS A 218 -23.46 26.38 -2.54
N TYR A 219 -22.66 25.50 -3.13
CA TYR A 219 -22.19 25.61 -4.52
C TYR A 219 -22.88 24.63 -5.47
N GLU A 220 -24.08 24.13 -5.13
CA GLU A 220 -24.81 23.21 -5.99
C GLU A 220 -25.03 23.82 -7.39
N GLY A 221 -24.75 23.04 -8.43
CA GLY A 221 -24.72 23.50 -9.82
C GLY A 221 -23.41 24.12 -10.29
N HIS A 222 -22.48 24.41 -9.36
CA HIS A 222 -21.13 24.93 -9.63
C HIS A 222 -20.08 24.07 -8.90
N LEU A 223 -20.14 22.75 -9.12
CA LEU A 223 -19.20 21.77 -8.59
C LEU A 223 -18.40 21.17 -9.74
N GLY A 224 -17.08 21.08 -9.60
CA GLY A 224 -16.22 20.55 -10.65
C GLY A 224 -15.16 19.58 -10.13
N ALA A 225 -14.98 18.44 -10.80
CA ALA A 225 -13.86 17.54 -10.56
C ALA A 225 -12.69 17.92 -11.47
N SER A 226 -11.53 18.16 -10.87
CA SER A 226 -10.28 18.48 -11.56
C SER A 226 -9.14 17.55 -11.13
N ILE A 227 -8.06 17.60 -11.90
CA ILE A 227 -6.80 16.93 -11.59
C ILE A 227 -6.21 17.38 -10.24
N CYS A 228 -5.58 16.45 -9.53
CA CYS A 228 -4.72 16.75 -8.38
C CYS A 228 -3.31 17.14 -8.85
N SER A 229 -3.02 18.43 -8.78
CA SER A 229 -1.72 19.06 -9.07
C SER A 229 -0.55 18.32 -8.40
N CYS A 230 -0.69 17.98 -7.11
CA CYS A 230 0.34 17.30 -6.33
C CYS A 230 0.64 15.88 -6.83
N ARG A 231 -0.39 15.07 -7.13
CA ARG A 231 -0.22 13.70 -7.66
C ARG A 231 0.46 13.73 -9.02
N TYR A 232 0.03 14.64 -9.90
CA TYR A 232 0.60 14.75 -11.23
C TYR A 232 2.04 15.26 -11.22
N GLY A 233 2.31 16.34 -10.47
CA GLY A 233 3.65 16.91 -10.33
C GLY A 233 4.65 15.89 -9.77
N ARG A 234 4.29 15.17 -8.69
CA ARG A 234 5.17 14.13 -8.13
C ARG A 234 5.40 12.96 -9.07
N LYS A 235 4.37 12.56 -9.84
CA LYS A 235 4.53 11.53 -10.88
C LYS A 235 5.58 11.93 -11.92
N LYS A 236 5.68 13.21 -12.30
CA LYS A 236 6.72 13.70 -13.22
C LYS A 236 8.13 13.63 -12.63
N LEU A 237 8.26 13.70 -11.32
CA LEU A 237 9.56 13.66 -10.63
C LEU A 237 10.03 12.24 -10.28
N ASP A 238 9.35 11.18 -10.76
CA ASP A 238 9.51 9.79 -10.32
C ASP A 238 9.30 9.58 -8.80
N GLU A 239 8.54 10.49 -8.18
CA GLU A 239 8.18 10.47 -6.76
C GLU A 239 6.67 10.27 -6.55
N GLY A 240 5.98 9.84 -7.61
CA GLY A 240 4.54 9.59 -7.61
C GLY A 240 4.11 8.44 -6.71
N CYS A 241 2.80 8.28 -6.57
CA CYS A 241 2.17 7.13 -5.95
C CYS A 241 1.38 6.38 -7.03
N ALA A 242 1.00 5.14 -6.75
CA ALA A 242 0.23 4.35 -7.69
C ALA A 242 -1.19 4.88 -7.93
N ASP A 243 -1.64 5.89 -7.17
CA ASP A 243 -2.94 6.55 -7.34
C ASP A 243 -3.05 7.22 -8.71
N ASP A 244 -4.26 7.22 -9.26
CA ASP A 244 -4.61 8.07 -10.38
C ASP A 244 -4.67 9.54 -9.91
N TYR A 245 -4.36 10.49 -10.80
CA TYR A 245 -4.35 11.92 -10.44
C TYR A 245 -5.69 12.60 -10.70
N ASP A 246 -6.61 11.97 -11.44
CA ASP A 246 -7.77 12.62 -12.01
C ASP A 246 -8.97 12.65 -11.05
N GLY A 247 -9.72 13.75 -11.09
CA GLY A 247 -10.95 13.94 -10.33
C GLY A 247 -10.84 13.94 -8.79
N TRP A 248 -9.64 14.12 -8.24
CA TRP A 248 -9.45 14.17 -6.78
C TRP A 248 -9.50 15.57 -6.18
N CYS A 249 -9.41 16.62 -6.98
CA CYS A 249 -9.62 17.98 -6.52
C CYS A 249 -11.04 18.39 -6.92
N ILE A 250 -11.87 18.76 -5.95
CA ILE A 250 -13.22 19.24 -6.21
C ILE A 250 -13.19 20.75 -6.13
N GLY A 251 -13.15 21.44 -7.27
CA GLY A 251 -13.39 22.87 -7.34
C GLY A 251 -14.85 23.17 -7.01
N VAL A 252 -15.11 24.27 -6.31
CA VAL A 252 -16.46 24.71 -5.96
C VAL A 252 -16.67 26.18 -6.30
N GLY A 253 -17.90 26.54 -6.66
CA GLY A 253 -18.26 27.90 -7.05
C GLY A 253 -17.44 28.40 -8.23
N ASP A 254 -16.93 29.62 -8.13
CA ASP A 254 -16.16 30.27 -9.20
C ASP A 254 -14.92 29.48 -9.64
N MET A 255 -14.32 28.69 -8.74
CA MET A 255 -13.16 27.87 -9.06
C MET A 255 -13.53 26.65 -9.90
N ALA A 256 -14.72 26.07 -9.70
CA ALA A 256 -15.24 25.02 -10.57
C ALA A 256 -15.40 25.57 -12.00
N ASP A 257 -15.96 26.76 -12.12
CA ASP A 257 -16.16 27.45 -13.40
C ASP A 257 -14.82 27.76 -14.09
N TYR A 258 -13.87 28.34 -13.36
CA TYR A 258 -12.52 28.62 -13.88
C TYR A 258 -11.82 27.33 -14.36
N CYS A 259 -11.88 26.25 -13.58
CA CYS A 259 -11.28 24.97 -13.97
C CYS A 259 -11.93 24.40 -15.24
N ARG A 260 -13.25 24.44 -15.34
CA ARG A 260 -13.99 23.99 -16.53
C ARG A 260 -13.62 24.82 -17.76
N GLU A 261 -13.70 26.14 -17.65
CA GLU A 261 -13.50 27.07 -18.76
C GLU A 261 -12.07 27.10 -19.28
N THR A 262 -11.10 26.74 -18.44
CA THR A 262 -9.71 26.61 -18.83
C THR A 262 -9.27 25.18 -19.16
N GLY A 263 -10.21 24.23 -19.18
CA GLY A 263 -9.97 22.84 -19.60
C GLY A 263 -9.20 21.98 -18.58
N ARG A 264 -9.26 22.35 -17.28
CA ARG A 264 -8.60 21.67 -16.15
C ARG A 264 -9.51 20.76 -15.34
N GLY A 265 -10.82 20.87 -15.55
CA GLY A 265 -11.82 20.08 -14.84
C GLY A 265 -13.12 19.94 -15.65
N ARG A 266 -14.08 19.24 -15.05
CA ARG A 266 -15.43 19.04 -15.58
C ARG A 266 -16.46 19.22 -14.49
N ASP A 267 -17.69 19.53 -14.86
CA ASP A 267 -18.80 19.59 -13.92
C ASP A 267 -19.11 18.20 -13.33
N ILE A 268 -19.56 18.21 -12.08
CA ILE A 268 -20.04 17.04 -11.35
C ILE A 268 -21.33 17.38 -10.60
N THR A 269 -22.12 16.35 -10.28
CA THR A 269 -23.28 16.50 -9.39
C THR A 269 -22.86 16.46 -7.92
N TYR A 270 -23.76 16.85 -7.03
CA TYR A 270 -23.59 16.66 -5.58
C TYR A 270 -23.31 15.18 -5.23
N ASP A 271 -24.09 14.26 -5.79
CA ASP A 271 -23.95 12.83 -5.51
C ASP A 271 -22.61 12.27 -5.99
N GLU A 272 -22.14 12.71 -7.17
CA GLU A 272 -20.83 12.33 -7.68
C GLU A 272 -19.70 12.89 -6.82
N ALA A 273 -19.82 14.14 -6.33
CA ALA A 273 -18.86 14.71 -5.38
C ALA A 273 -18.79 13.89 -4.09
N MET A 274 -19.94 13.48 -3.54
CA MET A 274 -20.02 12.61 -2.36
C MET A 274 -19.39 11.22 -2.61
N GLU A 275 -19.55 10.66 -3.80
CA GLU A 275 -18.92 9.39 -4.16
C GLU A 275 -17.39 9.50 -4.23
N ILE A 276 -16.86 10.60 -4.81
CA ILE A 276 -15.42 10.87 -4.84
C ILE A 276 -14.85 11.00 -3.41
N LEU A 277 -15.55 11.73 -2.54
CA LEU A 277 -15.14 11.92 -1.15
C LEU A 277 -15.13 10.61 -0.36
N LYS A 278 -16.19 9.80 -0.50
CA LYS A 278 -16.26 8.48 0.12
C LYS A 278 -15.12 7.57 -0.37
N ARG A 279 -14.86 7.55 -1.68
CA ARG A 279 -13.75 6.77 -2.25
C ARG A 279 -12.40 7.24 -1.71
N ALA A 280 -12.22 8.54 -1.52
CA ALA A 280 -11.02 9.08 -0.90
C ALA A 280 -10.85 8.62 0.55
N GLU A 281 -11.94 8.56 1.34
CA GLU A 281 -11.92 8.02 2.71
C GLU A 281 -11.58 6.54 2.76
N ASP A 282 -12.17 5.74 1.87
CA ASP A 282 -11.89 4.30 1.78
C ASP A 282 -10.39 4.05 1.51
N ASN A 283 -9.74 4.97 0.78
CA ASN A 283 -8.29 4.99 0.54
C ASN A 283 -7.46 5.64 1.67
N GLY A 284 -8.08 6.16 2.71
CA GLY A 284 -7.43 6.85 3.82
C GLY A 284 -6.86 8.22 3.48
N PHE A 285 -7.42 8.90 2.47
CA PHE A 285 -7.04 10.27 2.11
C PHE A 285 -7.63 11.29 3.08
N VAL A 286 -7.02 12.47 3.11
CA VAL A 286 -7.41 13.58 3.99
C VAL A 286 -8.11 14.64 3.17
N HIS A 287 -9.34 14.99 3.54
CA HIS A 287 -10.05 16.12 2.94
C HIS A 287 -9.53 17.43 3.48
N GLN A 288 -9.14 18.33 2.57
CA GLN A 288 -8.64 19.65 2.92
C GLN A 288 -9.38 20.72 2.16
N VAL A 289 -9.76 21.78 2.83
CA VAL A 289 -10.24 23.01 2.21
C VAL A 289 -9.30 24.15 2.53
N THR A 290 -9.49 25.24 1.82
CA THR A 290 -8.61 26.37 1.86
C THR A 290 -9.37 27.60 2.34
N ASN A 291 -8.87 28.30 3.36
CA ASN A 291 -9.58 29.42 4.00
C ASN A 291 -8.95 30.78 3.65
N ILE A 292 -8.44 30.94 2.43
CA ILE A 292 -7.72 32.16 2.03
C ILE A 292 -8.65 33.29 1.56
N ASP A 293 -9.87 32.95 1.13
CA ASP A 293 -10.78 33.89 0.47
C ASP A 293 -11.81 34.54 1.41
N GLY A 294 -11.67 34.34 2.72
CA GLY A 294 -12.48 34.98 3.75
C GLY A 294 -13.41 34.03 4.50
N GLU A 295 -14.20 34.61 5.41
CA GLU A 295 -15.17 33.85 6.20
C GLU A 295 -16.28 33.30 5.31
N ASN A 296 -16.63 32.03 5.50
CA ASN A 296 -17.69 31.36 4.75
C ASN A 296 -17.44 31.21 3.24
N LYS A 297 -16.18 31.15 2.79
CA LYS A 297 -15.79 30.90 1.39
C LYS A 297 -14.62 29.93 1.30
N ILE A 298 -14.68 29.00 0.35
CA ILE A 298 -13.61 28.07 -0.02
C ILE A 298 -13.54 27.99 -1.56
N PHE A 299 -12.39 27.66 -2.13
CA PHE A 299 -12.26 27.47 -3.59
C PHE A 299 -12.27 26.01 -4.02
N ALA A 300 -11.79 25.09 -3.16
CA ALA A 300 -11.77 23.67 -3.48
C ALA A 300 -11.77 22.78 -2.23
N ILE A 301 -12.10 21.52 -2.46
CA ILE A 301 -11.98 20.41 -1.52
C ILE A 301 -10.97 19.42 -2.13
N CYS A 302 -9.79 19.33 -1.51
CA CYS A 302 -8.70 18.46 -1.93
C CYS A 302 -8.75 17.11 -1.21
N ASN A 303 -8.71 16.02 -1.97
CA ASN A 303 -8.65 14.64 -1.45
C ASN A 303 -7.19 14.17 -1.34
N CYS A 304 -6.48 14.63 -0.30
CA CYS A 304 -5.03 14.59 -0.19
C CYS A 304 -4.50 13.22 0.29
N ASN A 305 -3.70 12.56 -0.56
CA ASN A 305 -2.84 11.47 -0.11
C ASN A 305 -1.60 12.05 0.61
N VAL A 306 -1.44 11.69 1.88
CA VAL A 306 -0.34 12.10 2.76
C VAL A 306 1.04 11.89 2.13
N LYS A 307 1.21 10.81 1.36
CA LYS A 307 2.52 10.45 0.79
C LYS A 307 2.98 11.48 -0.24
N ILE A 308 2.07 12.30 -0.77
CA ILE A 308 2.27 13.09 -1.99
C ILE A 308 1.88 14.56 -1.85
N CYS A 309 0.81 14.86 -1.10
CA CYS A 309 0.26 16.20 -0.98
C CYS A 309 1.31 17.20 -0.48
N ASN A 310 1.61 18.24 -1.26
CA ASN A 310 2.61 19.22 -0.90
C ASN A 310 2.21 20.02 0.36
N ALA A 311 0.92 20.30 0.58
CA ALA A 311 0.46 21.00 1.79
C ALA A 311 0.72 20.18 3.07
N LEU A 312 0.35 18.89 3.06
CA LEU A 312 0.64 17.97 4.18
C LEU A 312 2.15 17.80 4.39
N ARG A 313 2.92 17.66 3.31
CA ARG A 313 4.38 17.57 3.35
C ARG A 313 5.01 18.80 3.98
N THR A 314 4.59 19.99 3.59
CA THR A 314 5.09 21.24 4.16
C THR A 314 4.71 21.38 5.64
N SER A 315 3.48 21.01 6.01
CA SER A 315 3.04 21.03 7.42
C SER A 315 3.90 20.09 8.28
N GLN A 316 4.21 18.90 7.78
CA GLN A 316 5.04 17.92 8.48
C GLN A 316 6.53 18.31 8.51
N LEU A 317 7.07 18.84 7.41
CA LEU A 317 8.46 19.33 7.34
C LEU A 317 8.75 20.37 8.43
N PHE A 318 7.87 21.34 8.59
CA PHE A 318 8.03 22.39 9.61
C PHE A 318 7.38 22.05 10.94
N ASN A 319 6.71 20.89 11.05
CA ASN A 319 5.92 20.48 12.20
C ASN A 319 4.97 21.59 12.72
N THR A 320 4.33 22.32 11.80
CA THR A 320 3.45 23.45 12.15
C THR A 320 1.98 23.02 12.11
N PRO A 321 1.34 22.80 13.27
CA PRO A 321 -0.04 22.33 13.30
C PRO A 321 -1.02 23.39 12.76
N ASN A 322 -0.64 24.67 12.77
CA ASN A 322 -1.50 25.76 12.30
C ASN A 322 -1.59 25.88 10.77
N LEU A 323 -0.74 25.15 10.02
CA LEU A 323 -0.81 25.11 8.54
C LEU A 323 -1.79 24.05 8.03
N SER A 324 -2.03 22.99 8.81
CA SER A 324 -2.97 21.90 8.49
C SER A 324 -3.50 21.32 9.79
N ALA A 325 -4.36 22.08 10.46
CA ALA A 325 -4.96 21.68 11.72
C ALA A 325 -6.19 20.81 11.47
N SER A 326 -6.31 19.72 12.22
CA SER A 326 -7.60 19.07 12.43
C SER A 326 -8.30 19.71 13.62
N ALA A 327 -9.62 19.88 13.54
CA ALA A 327 -10.47 20.19 14.70
C ALA A 327 -10.44 19.05 15.75
N TYR A 328 -10.02 17.85 15.34
CA TYR A 328 -9.95 16.68 16.20
C TYR A 328 -8.57 16.47 16.80
N ARG A 329 -8.53 15.88 17.99
CA ARG A 329 -7.30 15.46 18.68
C ARG A 329 -7.38 13.97 18.94
N ALA A 330 -6.33 13.25 18.56
CA ALA A 330 -6.23 11.84 18.83
C ALA A 330 -6.16 11.60 20.34
N HIS A 331 -7.04 10.73 20.85
CA HIS A 331 -7.09 10.36 22.26
C HIS A 331 -7.27 8.84 22.38
N VAL A 332 -6.53 8.22 23.30
CA VAL A 332 -6.62 6.78 23.56
C VAL A 332 -7.36 6.56 24.87
N ASN A 333 -8.60 6.07 24.80
CA ASN A 333 -9.27 5.53 25.98
C ASN A 333 -8.66 4.18 26.35
N LYS A 334 -7.96 4.12 27.50
CA LYS A 334 -7.29 2.89 27.98
C LYS A 334 -8.28 1.74 28.23
N ALA A 335 -9.54 2.03 28.57
CA ALA A 335 -10.56 1.01 28.82
C ALA A 335 -10.97 0.27 27.54
N ASP A 336 -11.02 1.00 26.41
CA ASP A 336 -11.53 0.46 25.14
C ASP A 336 -10.40 -0.06 24.24
N CYS A 337 -9.26 0.63 24.21
CA CYS A 337 -8.15 0.28 23.35
C CYS A 337 -7.58 -1.09 23.72
N VAL A 338 -7.43 -2.02 22.78
CA VAL A 338 -6.76 -3.32 23.04
C VAL A 338 -5.37 -3.39 22.42
N ALA A 339 -4.82 -2.25 22.00
CA ALA A 339 -3.53 -2.12 21.32
C ALA A 339 -3.41 -2.97 20.05
N CYS A 340 -4.51 -3.12 19.28
CA CYS A 340 -4.53 -3.91 18.05
C CYS A 340 -3.70 -3.31 16.90
N GLY A 341 -3.46 -1.99 16.93
CA GLY A 341 -2.58 -1.29 15.98
C GLY A 341 -3.24 -0.77 14.72
N GLN A 342 -4.51 -1.07 14.46
CA GLN A 342 -5.18 -0.59 13.24
C GLN A 342 -5.20 0.94 13.15
N CYS A 343 -5.50 1.64 14.26
CA CYS A 343 -5.53 3.11 14.23
C CYS A 343 -4.19 3.76 13.89
N VAL A 344 -3.05 3.13 14.20
CA VAL A 344 -1.73 3.68 13.87
C VAL A 344 -1.33 3.39 12.43
N GLU A 345 -1.74 2.23 11.88
CA GLU A 345 -1.46 1.83 10.50
C GLU A 345 -2.13 2.78 9.49
N TYR A 346 -3.36 3.19 9.78
CA TYR A 346 -4.12 4.12 8.93
C TYR A 346 -3.86 5.59 9.25
N CYS A 347 -3.16 5.91 10.35
CA CYS A 347 -2.98 7.31 10.74
C CYS A 347 -2.18 8.07 9.68
N PRO A 348 -2.75 9.12 9.08
CA PRO A 348 -2.07 9.87 8.04
C PRO A 348 -0.88 10.67 8.58
N ALA A 349 -0.97 11.19 9.80
CA ALA A 349 -0.01 12.13 10.38
C ALA A 349 0.85 11.55 11.50
N GLY A 350 0.81 10.22 11.73
CA GLY A 350 1.56 9.60 12.83
C GLY A 350 1.12 10.07 14.23
N ALA A 351 -0.11 10.57 14.36
CA ALA A 351 -0.64 11.15 15.60
C ALA A 351 -0.83 10.12 16.74
N LEU A 352 -0.83 8.83 16.40
CA LEU A 352 -0.96 7.71 17.33
C LEU A 352 0.24 6.79 17.19
N LYS A 353 0.74 6.24 18.31
CA LYS A 353 1.81 5.24 18.32
C LYS A 353 1.45 4.07 19.24
N LEU A 354 1.78 2.87 18.80
CA LEU A 354 1.71 1.65 19.60
C LEU A 354 2.71 1.69 20.75
N GLY A 355 2.41 0.95 21.80
CA GLY A 355 3.18 0.93 23.05
C GLY A 355 2.49 1.66 24.19
N GLN A 356 1.64 2.66 23.89
CA GLN A 356 1.01 3.54 24.90
C GLN A 356 0.18 2.83 25.98
N LYS A 357 -0.29 1.62 25.72
CA LYS A 357 -1.05 0.78 26.66
C LYS A 357 -0.22 -0.31 27.34
N LEU A 358 1.08 -0.42 27.07
CA LEU A 358 1.90 -1.45 27.70
C LEU A 358 2.12 -1.12 29.18
N CYS A 359 1.75 -2.05 30.06
CA CYS A 359 2.04 -1.96 31.48
C CYS A 359 3.51 -2.31 31.72
N LYS A 360 4.20 -1.54 32.56
CA LYS A 360 5.49 -1.97 33.12
C LYS A 360 5.26 -3.06 34.17
N LYS A 361 6.26 -3.93 34.35
CA LYS A 361 6.20 -5.02 35.35
C LYS A 361 5.98 -4.50 36.78
N ASP A 362 6.45 -3.29 37.07
CA ASP A 362 6.32 -2.63 38.37
C ASP A 362 5.00 -1.86 38.55
N GLY A 363 4.11 -1.89 37.55
CA GLY A 363 2.83 -1.16 37.58
C GLY A 363 2.94 0.35 37.35
N SER A 364 4.14 0.89 37.12
CA SER A 364 4.32 2.32 36.85
C SER A 364 3.80 2.69 35.46
N GLU A 365 3.30 3.92 35.32
CA GLU A 365 2.86 4.42 34.02
C GLU A 365 4.05 4.63 33.06
N VAL A 366 3.79 4.44 31.77
CA VAL A 366 4.73 4.79 30.72
C VAL A 366 4.37 6.17 30.20
N THR A 367 5.26 7.14 30.41
CA THR A 367 5.14 8.47 29.83
C THR A 367 5.93 8.50 28.53
N TYR A 368 5.29 8.94 27.46
CA TYR A 368 5.92 9.09 26.16
C TYR A 368 6.25 10.56 25.89
N PRO A 369 7.35 10.85 25.18
CA PRO A 369 7.71 12.22 24.85
C PRO A 369 6.61 12.85 23.99
N LYS A 370 6.26 14.10 24.31
CA LYS A 370 5.45 14.94 23.44
C LYS A 370 6.36 15.60 22.42
N GLN A 371 5.87 15.76 21.19
CA GLN A 371 6.59 16.46 20.15
C GLN A 371 6.67 17.95 20.49
N GLU A 372 7.85 18.54 20.34
CA GLU A 372 8.07 19.98 20.48
C GLU A 372 7.35 20.71 19.34
N LEU A 373 6.72 21.86 19.62
CA LEU A 373 5.97 22.62 18.64
C LEU A 373 6.67 23.97 18.31
N PRO A 374 6.54 24.47 17.07
CA PRO A 374 7.17 25.73 16.63
C PRO A 374 6.76 26.99 17.40
N ASP A 375 5.63 26.95 18.12
CA ASP A 375 5.13 28.05 18.94
C ASP A 375 5.80 28.13 20.32
N ALA A 376 6.45 27.05 20.75
CA ALA A 376 7.08 26.95 22.07
C ALA A 376 8.53 27.43 22.10
N THR A 377 9.27 27.34 20.98
CA THR A 377 10.70 27.63 20.91
C THR A 377 11.11 28.27 19.58
N LYS A 378 12.36 28.74 19.48
CA LYS A 378 12.90 29.23 18.20
C LYS A 378 13.00 28.07 17.21
N TRP A 379 12.27 28.19 16.10
CA TRP A 379 12.20 27.14 15.08
C TRP A 379 13.15 27.43 13.91
N GLY A 380 14.26 26.71 13.83
CA GLY A 380 15.29 26.81 12.78
C GLY A 380 15.39 25.56 11.92
N GLU A 381 16.29 25.55 10.93
CA GLU A 381 16.53 24.39 10.05
C GLU A 381 16.89 23.11 10.83
N ASP A 382 17.49 23.26 12.01
CA ASP A 382 17.82 22.16 12.92
C ASP A 382 16.59 21.44 13.50
N LYS A 383 15.41 22.07 13.41
CA LYS A 383 14.12 21.54 13.88
C LYS A 383 13.23 21.02 12.74
N TRP A 384 13.64 21.19 11.49
CA TRP A 384 12.88 20.71 10.34
C TRP A 384 13.08 19.20 10.17
N ASP A 385 12.02 18.50 9.82
CA ASP A 385 12.06 17.06 9.63
C ASP A 385 12.06 16.70 8.14
N GLU A 386 13.23 16.62 7.50
CA GLU A 386 13.29 16.27 6.07
C GLU A 386 12.84 14.83 5.78
N ASP A 387 12.88 13.96 6.80
CA ASP A 387 12.48 12.55 6.74
C ASP A 387 11.06 12.30 7.26
N TYR A 388 10.20 13.33 7.33
CA TYR A 388 8.85 13.20 7.91
C TYR A 388 8.06 12.04 7.29
N ARG A 389 8.33 11.68 6.02
CA ARG A 389 7.70 10.57 5.31
C ARG A 389 7.91 9.23 6.01
N ASP A 390 9.11 9.01 6.54
CA ASP A 390 9.49 7.77 7.20
C ASP A 390 9.25 7.86 8.70
N LYS A 391 9.60 8.99 9.33
CA LYS A 391 9.44 9.18 10.78
C LYS A 391 7.98 9.15 11.22
N ASN A 392 7.06 9.68 10.41
CA ASN A 392 5.61 9.62 10.71
C ASN A 392 5.01 8.22 10.48
N ARG A 393 5.75 7.30 9.84
CA ARG A 393 5.38 5.88 9.68
C ARG A 393 5.96 4.98 10.75
N ILE A 394 6.73 5.55 11.68
CA ILE A 394 7.14 4.86 12.90
C ILE A 394 5.93 4.77 13.84
N ASN A 395 5.13 3.74 13.60
CA ASN A 395 3.83 3.50 14.23
C ASN A 395 3.93 2.91 15.64
N CYS A 396 5.13 2.71 16.16
CA CYS A 396 5.38 2.05 17.43
C CYS A 396 6.49 2.77 18.20
N HIS A 397 6.32 2.93 19.52
CA HIS A 397 7.41 3.31 20.40
C HIS A 397 8.39 2.16 20.58
N ASP A 398 9.62 2.46 21.02
CA ASP A 398 10.69 1.47 21.27
C ASP A 398 10.31 0.40 22.30
N THR A 399 9.32 0.69 23.16
CA THR A 399 8.73 -0.28 24.08
C THR A 399 8.01 -1.43 23.37
N GLY A 400 7.77 -1.30 22.06
CA GLY A 400 7.17 -2.32 21.21
C GLY A 400 5.63 -2.33 21.22
N THR A 401 5.09 -3.37 20.62
CA THR A 401 3.67 -3.70 20.59
C THR A 401 3.44 -5.08 21.21
N SER A 402 2.20 -5.56 21.18
CA SER A 402 1.82 -6.87 21.69
C SER A 402 2.63 -8.01 21.06
N PRO A 403 3.19 -8.94 21.86
CA PRO A 403 4.09 -9.98 21.35
C PRO A 403 3.39 -11.00 20.45
N CYS A 404 2.09 -11.26 20.65
CA CYS A 404 1.35 -12.18 19.79
C CYS A 404 1.13 -11.64 18.36
N LYS A 405 0.99 -10.32 18.18
CA LYS A 405 0.96 -9.69 16.84
C LYS A 405 2.35 -9.72 16.20
N THR A 406 3.41 -9.45 16.97
CA THR A 406 4.78 -9.52 16.48
C THR A 406 5.20 -10.93 16.08
N ALA A 407 4.77 -11.95 16.83
CA ALA A 407 5.09 -13.35 16.54
C ALA A 407 4.25 -13.95 15.41
N CYS A 408 3.13 -13.32 15.04
CA CYS A 408 2.34 -13.72 13.88
C CYS A 408 3.05 -13.27 12.60
N PRO A 409 3.41 -14.16 11.66
CA PRO A 409 4.09 -13.76 10.42
C PRO A 409 3.26 -12.81 9.54
N ALA A 410 1.93 -12.87 9.64
CA ALA A 410 1.01 -11.98 8.94
C ALA A 410 0.71 -10.69 9.75
N HIS A 411 1.23 -10.54 10.97
CA HIS A 411 0.98 -9.39 11.84
C HIS A 411 -0.51 -9.06 12.09
N ILE A 412 -1.37 -10.08 12.07
CA ILE A 412 -2.81 -9.95 12.28
C ILE A 412 -3.07 -9.26 13.63
N ALA A 413 -4.09 -8.40 13.66
CA ALA A 413 -4.56 -7.69 14.85
C ALA A 413 -5.23 -8.59 15.92
N VAL A 414 -4.45 -9.51 16.53
CA VAL A 414 -4.93 -10.56 17.46
C VAL A 414 -5.84 -10.03 18.57
N GLN A 415 -5.41 -8.97 19.26
CA GLN A 415 -6.19 -8.42 20.37
C GLN A 415 -7.50 -7.82 19.89
N GLY A 416 -7.48 -7.22 18.69
CA GLY A 416 -8.64 -6.59 18.07
C GLY A 416 -9.73 -7.60 17.79
N TYR A 417 -9.41 -8.68 17.06
CA TYR A 417 -10.43 -9.66 16.70
C TYR A 417 -10.89 -10.47 17.91
N LEU A 418 -10.02 -10.75 18.89
CA LEU A 418 -10.44 -11.41 20.13
C LEU A 418 -11.42 -10.54 20.93
N LYS A 419 -11.16 -9.23 21.00
CA LYS A 419 -12.07 -8.29 21.65
C LYS A 419 -13.42 -8.24 20.95
N MET A 420 -13.44 -8.13 19.62
CA MET A 420 -14.68 -8.17 18.83
C MET A 420 -15.43 -9.49 19.02
N ALA A 421 -14.74 -10.62 19.01
CA ALA A 421 -15.33 -11.94 19.24
C ALA A 421 -15.95 -12.07 20.64
N SER A 422 -15.29 -11.55 21.68
CA SER A 422 -15.86 -11.49 23.04
C SER A 422 -17.12 -10.62 23.15
N GLN A 423 -17.37 -9.75 22.18
CA GLN A 423 -18.55 -8.90 22.09
C GLN A 423 -19.61 -9.47 21.13
N GLY A 424 -19.41 -10.68 20.58
CA GLY A 424 -20.30 -11.28 19.58
C GLY A 424 -20.18 -10.66 18.18
N ARG A 425 -19.21 -9.76 17.95
CA ARG A 425 -18.99 -9.07 16.68
C ARG A 425 -18.14 -9.92 15.72
N TYR A 426 -18.64 -11.11 15.37
CA TYR A 426 -17.86 -12.08 14.60
C TYR A 426 -17.56 -11.65 13.16
N LYS A 427 -18.51 -10.99 12.49
CA LYS A 427 -18.30 -10.45 11.13
C LYS A 427 -17.20 -9.38 11.10
N ASP A 428 -17.20 -8.47 12.08
CA ASP A 428 -16.15 -7.45 12.22
C ASP A 428 -14.79 -8.08 12.55
N ALA A 429 -14.78 -9.10 13.40
CA ALA A 429 -13.58 -9.85 13.74
C ALA A 429 -12.98 -10.56 12.51
N LEU A 430 -13.84 -11.15 11.68
CA LEU A 430 -13.46 -11.79 10.42
C LEU A 430 -12.93 -10.77 9.40
N ALA A 431 -13.62 -9.65 9.23
CA ALA A 431 -13.18 -8.54 8.38
C ALA A 431 -11.81 -8.02 8.81
N LEU A 432 -11.58 -7.89 10.12
CA LEU A 432 -10.30 -7.49 10.68
C LEU A 432 -9.20 -8.52 10.39
N ILE A 433 -9.47 -9.83 10.53
CA ILE A 433 -8.48 -10.87 10.19
C ILE A 433 -8.12 -10.84 8.70
N LYS A 434 -9.12 -10.66 7.83
CA LYS A 434 -8.94 -10.65 6.37
C LYS A 434 -8.19 -9.45 5.82
N LYS A 435 -7.94 -8.42 6.63
CA LYS A 435 -7.04 -7.33 6.25
C LYS A 435 -5.61 -7.81 6.05
N GLU A 436 -5.14 -8.76 6.86
CA GLU A 436 -3.76 -9.24 6.81
C GLU A 436 -3.62 -10.73 6.44
N ASN A 437 -4.71 -11.50 6.48
CA ASN A 437 -4.70 -12.90 6.12
C ASN A 437 -5.87 -13.28 5.19
N PRO A 438 -5.62 -13.60 3.91
CA PRO A 438 -6.65 -14.03 2.97
C PRO A 438 -7.18 -15.46 3.23
N PHE A 439 -6.51 -16.22 4.10
CA PHE A 439 -6.81 -17.61 4.40
C PHE A 439 -7.08 -17.87 5.89
N PRO A 440 -8.00 -17.14 6.55
CA PRO A 440 -8.29 -17.35 7.97
C PRO A 440 -8.74 -18.77 8.32
N ALA A 441 -9.54 -19.43 7.47
CA ALA A 441 -10.12 -20.74 7.73
C ALA A 441 -9.09 -21.87 7.53
N VAL A 442 -8.24 -21.79 6.51
CA VAL A 442 -7.07 -22.66 6.37
C VAL A 442 -6.13 -22.45 7.55
N CYS A 443 -5.75 -21.21 7.87
CA CYS A 443 -4.88 -20.94 9.02
C CYS A 443 -5.49 -21.38 10.35
N GLY A 444 -6.81 -21.43 10.50
CA GLY A 444 -7.47 -21.98 11.70
C GLY A 444 -7.31 -23.49 11.86
N ARG A 445 -6.73 -24.19 10.88
CA ARG A 445 -6.51 -25.65 10.90
C ARG A 445 -5.04 -26.02 10.98
N ILE A 446 -4.18 -25.28 10.28
CA ILE A 446 -2.77 -25.67 10.08
C ILE A 446 -1.75 -24.66 10.62
N CYS A 447 -2.18 -23.60 11.30
CA CYS A 447 -1.25 -22.63 11.87
C CYS A 447 -0.39 -23.25 12.98
N ASN A 448 0.88 -22.89 13.02
CA ASN A 448 1.84 -23.30 14.06
C ASN A 448 1.77 -22.46 15.35
N LYS A 449 0.75 -21.62 15.51
CA LYS A 449 0.38 -20.92 16.75
C LYS A 449 1.51 -20.12 17.44
N ARG A 450 2.46 -19.55 16.68
CA ARG A 450 3.54 -18.70 17.23
C ARG A 450 3.04 -17.54 18.12
N CYS A 451 1.84 -17.06 17.85
CA CYS A 451 1.18 -16.04 18.66
C CYS A 451 0.81 -16.53 20.07
N GLU A 452 0.52 -17.82 20.24
CA GLU A 452 0.27 -18.48 21.52
C GLU A 452 1.58 -18.74 22.27
N ASP A 453 2.65 -19.17 21.57
CA ASP A 453 4.01 -19.33 22.13
C ASP A 453 4.50 -18.02 22.79
N ALA A 454 4.21 -16.89 22.16
CA ALA A 454 4.62 -15.56 22.63
C ALA A 454 3.59 -14.88 23.56
N CYS A 455 2.50 -15.57 23.92
CA CYS A 455 1.40 -14.97 24.68
C CYS A 455 1.82 -14.62 26.11
N THR A 456 1.71 -13.34 26.49
CA THR A 456 2.11 -12.88 27.84
C THR A 456 1.28 -13.51 28.96
N ARG A 457 0.04 -13.92 28.67
CA ARG A 457 -0.80 -14.65 29.63
C ARG A 457 -0.24 -16.03 29.97
N GLY A 458 0.47 -16.66 29.03
CA GLY A 458 1.17 -17.93 29.25
C GLY A 458 2.27 -17.85 30.31
N MET A 459 2.77 -16.65 30.63
CA MET A 459 3.72 -16.46 31.74
C MET A 459 3.04 -16.44 33.13
N ILE A 460 1.71 -16.41 33.18
CA ILE A 460 0.92 -16.39 34.42
C ILE A 460 0.29 -17.76 34.65
N ASP A 461 -0.46 -18.25 33.66
CA ASP A 461 -1.13 -19.56 33.70
C ASP A 461 -0.98 -20.33 32.38
N ARG A 462 -1.74 -19.96 31.35
CA ARG A 462 -1.73 -20.59 30.02
C ARG A 462 -1.96 -19.56 28.93
N ALA A 463 -1.47 -19.84 27.73
CA ALA A 463 -1.75 -19.00 26.58
C ALA A 463 -3.26 -18.88 26.33
N VAL A 464 -3.69 -17.72 25.81
CA VAL A 464 -5.04 -17.58 25.26
C VAL A 464 -5.14 -18.50 24.04
N SER A 465 -6.28 -19.19 23.88
CA SER A 465 -6.56 -20.05 22.73
C SER A 465 -6.88 -19.21 21.48
N ILE A 466 -5.90 -18.42 21.05
CA ILE A 466 -5.94 -17.48 19.93
C ILE A 466 -6.38 -18.21 18.66
N ASP A 467 -5.74 -19.35 18.37
CA ASP A 467 -6.00 -20.13 17.15
C ASP A 467 -7.39 -20.76 17.16
N ALA A 468 -7.85 -21.28 18.30
CA ALA A 468 -9.19 -21.85 18.43
C ALA A 468 -10.29 -20.81 18.22
N VAL A 469 -10.11 -19.60 18.75
CA VAL A 469 -11.05 -18.49 18.51
C VAL A 469 -11.02 -18.06 17.05
N LYS A 470 -9.83 -17.97 16.42
CA LYS A 470 -9.69 -17.70 14.99
C LYS A 470 -10.39 -18.76 14.14
N LYS A 471 -10.20 -20.05 14.46
CA LYS A 471 -10.87 -21.18 13.80
C LYS A 471 -12.39 -21.07 13.90
N PHE A 472 -12.92 -20.74 15.08
CA PHE A 472 -14.35 -20.53 15.29
C PHE A 472 -14.90 -19.36 14.45
N ILE A 473 -14.21 -18.22 14.45
CA ILE A 473 -14.61 -17.04 13.65
C ILE A 473 -14.57 -17.38 12.16
N ALA A 474 -13.48 -17.99 11.69
CA ALA A 474 -13.27 -18.32 10.30
C ALA A 474 -14.19 -19.43 9.79
N ALA A 475 -14.67 -20.32 10.67
CA ALA A 475 -15.66 -21.32 10.30
C ALA A 475 -16.97 -20.68 9.83
N LYS A 476 -17.32 -19.48 10.33
CA LYS A 476 -18.49 -18.73 9.87
C LYS A 476 -18.34 -18.25 8.43
N ASP A 477 -17.11 -17.97 7.99
CA ASP A 477 -16.83 -17.53 6.62
C ASP A 477 -17.09 -18.60 5.56
N LEU A 478 -17.16 -19.87 5.98
CA LEU A 478 -17.48 -21.02 5.13
C LEU A 478 -18.99 -21.16 4.85
N GLU A 479 -19.82 -20.48 5.62
CA GLU A 479 -21.27 -20.41 5.42
C GLU A 479 -21.60 -19.20 4.53
N ASP A 480 -22.22 -19.40 3.36
CA ASP A 480 -22.48 -18.32 2.38
C ASP A 480 -23.21 -17.09 2.97
N GLU A 481 -24.13 -17.31 3.93
CA GLU A 481 -24.86 -16.23 4.61
C GLU A 481 -23.94 -15.30 5.44
N HIS A 482 -22.83 -15.84 5.95
CA HIS A 482 -21.92 -15.17 6.87
C HIS A 482 -20.57 -14.82 6.23
N ARG A 483 -20.35 -15.21 4.97
CA ARG A 483 -19.14 -14.94 4.20
C ARG A 483 -18.83 -13.45 4.15
N TYR A 484 -17.57 -13.11 4.37
CA TYR A 484 -17.09 -11.74 4.20
C TYR A 484 -16.22 -11.63 2.95
N VAL A 485 -16.74 -10.92 1.94
CA VAL A 485 -15.96 -10.51 0.77
C VAL A 485 -15.40 -9.11 1.05
N PRO A 486 -14.07 -8.92 1.06
CA PRO A 486 -13.48 -7.60 1.24
C PRO A 486 -13.94 -6.61 0.17
N GLU A 487 -14.18 -5.37 0.58
CA GLU A 487 -14.46 -4.29 -0.37
C GLU A 487 -13.25 -4.00 -1.25
N ILE A 488 -13.53 -3.73 -2.53
CA ILE A 488 -12.53 -3.33 -3.51
C ILE A 488 -12.33 -1.82 -3.36
N VAL A 489 -11.14 -1.43 -2.91
CA VAL A 489 -10.76 -0.04 -2.69
C VAL A 489 -9.80 0.37 -3.79
N VAL A 490 -10.24 1.28 -4.66
CA VAL A 490 -9.46 1.75 -5.81
C VAL A 490 -9.04 3.19 -5.59
N ALA A 491 -7.73 3.46 -5.67
CA ALA A 491 -7.17 4.81 -5.66
C ALA A 491 -7.32 5.51 -7.03
N SER A 492 -8.51 5.45 -7.62
CA SER A 492 -8.83 6.06 -8.91
C SER A 492 -10.31 6.43 -9.05
N ASN A 493 -10.59 7.60 -9.63
CA ASN A 493 -11.95 8.01 -10.00
C ASN A 493 -12.35 7.53 -11.40
N ARG A 494 -11.48 6.79 -12.07
CA ARG A 494 -11.67 6.27 -13.44
C ARG A 494 -12.06 4.78 -13.46
N GLY A 495 -12.35 4.23 -12.29
CA GLY A 495 -12.65 2.81 -12.09
C GLY A 495 -11.40 1.95 -11.85
N ARG A 496 -11.59 0.63 -11.94
CA ARG A 496 -10.56 -0.39 -11.72
C ARG A 496 -9.41 -0.31 -12.74
N TRP A 497 -8.25 -0.83 -12.35
CA TRP A 497 -7.04 -0.84 -13.16
C TRP A 497 -7.19 -1.76 -14.37
N LYS A 498 -6.67 -1.32 -15.53
CA LYS A 498 -6.74 -2.09 -16.79
C LYS A 498 -5.47 -2.89 -17.04
N GLU A 499 -4.41 -2.58 -16.30
CA GLU A 499 -3.12 -3.23 -16.34
C GLU A 499 -3.25 -4.70 -15.91
N LYS A 500 -2.92 -5.61 -16.83
CA LYS A 500 -2.98 -7.05 -16.57
C LYS A 500 -1.78 -7.52 -15.74
N VAL A 501 -2.03 -8.27 -14.68
CA VAL A 501 -1.00 -8.88 -13.81
C VAL A 501 -1.10 -10.39 -13.89
N ALA A 502 0.00 -11.05 -14.21
CA ALA A 502 0.12 -12.50 -14.26
C ALA A 502 0.71 -13.02 -12.96
N ILE A 503 0.05 -13.98 -12.34
CA ILE A 503 0.52 -14.67 -11.14
C ILE A 503 0.76 -16.13 -11.55
N ILE A 504 1.98 -16.63 -11.36
CA ILE A 504 2.38 -17.95 -11.83
C ILE A 504 2.47 -18.89 -10.63
N GLY A 505 1.49 -19.77 -10.48
CA GLY A 505 1.30 -20.66 -9.34
C GLY A 505 0.09 -20.24 -8.49
N GLY A 506 -0.86 -21.15 -8.34
CA GLY A 506 -2.08 -20.99 -7.54
C GLY A 506 -1.95 -21.50 -6.11
N GLY A 507 -0.76 -21.47 -5.52
CA GLY A 507 -0.55 -21.78 -4.10
C GLY A 507 -0.86 -20.60 -3.17
N PRO A 508 -0.65 -20.74 -1.84
CA PRO A 508 -0.93 -19.69 -0.86
C PRO A 508 -0.32 -18.32 -1.20
N ALA A 509 0.93 -18.30 -1.66
CA ALA A 509 1.62 -17.06 -2.02
C ALA A 509 0.97 -16.38 -3.24
N GLY A 510 0.70 -17.13 -4.30
CA GLY A 510 0.09 -16.59 -5.52
C GLY A 510 -1.34 -16.14 -5.30
N LEU A 511 -2.14 -16.94 -4.59
CA LEU A 511 -3.52 -16.57 -4.25
C LEU A 511 -3.59 -15.39 -3.28
N SER A 512 -2.66 -15.29 -2.32
CA SER A 512 -2.55 -14.11 -1.45
C SER A 512 -2.21 -12.84 -2.25
N CYS A 513 -1.26 -12.93 -3.19
CA CYS A 513 -0.97 -11.84 -4.11
C CYS A 513 -2.20 -11.45 -4.94
N ALA A 514 -2.94 -12.44 -5.45
CA ALA A 514 -4.16 -12.21 -6.23
C ALA A 514 -5.25 -11.51 -5.41
N PHE A 515 -5.46 -11.93 -4.17
CA PHE A 515 -6.41 -11.32 -3.24
C PHE A 515 -6.12 -9.83 -3.02
N TYR A 516 -4.88 -9.48 -2.66
CA TYR A 516 -4.52 -8.09 -2.40
C TYR A 516 -4.54 -7.23 -3.67
N LEU A 517 -4.10 -7.76 -4.81
CA LEU A 517 -4.21 -7.05 -6.09
C LEU A 517 -5.67 -6.80 -6.48
N ALA A 518 -6.55 -7.79 -6.29
CA ALA A 518 -7.98 -7.63 -6.54
C ALA A 518 -8.61 -6.60 -5.60
N GLN A 519 -8.23 -6.61 -4.31
CA GLN A 519 -8.66 -5.60 -3.33
C GLN A 519 -8.23 -4.18 -3.74
N MET A 520 -7.03 -4.02 -4.30
CA MET A 520 -6.51 -2.75 -4.83
C MET A 520 -7.14 -2.33 -6.18
N GLY A 521 -8.05 -3.14 -6.73
CA GLY A 521 -8.79 -2.84 -7.95
C GLY A 521 -8.23 -3.46 -9.23
N TYR A 522 -7.19 -4.29 -9.19
CA TYR A 522 -6.68 -4.99 -10.38
C TYR A 522 -7.53 -6.21 -10.74
N TYR A 523 -7.39 -6.72 -11.96
CA TYR A 523 -7.93 -8.01 -12.40
C TYR A 523 -6.76 -9.00 -12.61
N PRO A 524 -6.21 -9.59 -11.54
CA PRO A 524 -5.08 -10.51 -11.67
C PRO A 524 -5.54 -11.85 -12.28
N THR A 525 -4.68 -12.42 -13.13
CA THR A 525 -4.84 -13.77 -13.66
C THR A 525 -3.82 -14.70 -13.01
N VAL A 526 -4.29 -15.75 -12.34
CA VAL A 526 -3.47 -16.83 -11.79
C VAL A 526 -3.37 -17.96 -12.80
N PHE A 527 -2.15 -18.34 -13.17
CA PHE A 527 -1.85 -19.50 -13.99
C PHE A 527 -1.39 -20.65 -13.09
N GLU A 528 -2.18 -21.73 -13.04
CA GLU A 528 -1.92 -22.89 -12.20
C GLU A 528 -1.75 -24.14 -13.08
N LYS A 529 -0.65 -24.87 -12.88
CA LYS A 529 -0.33 -26.04 -13.70
C LYS A 529 -1.19 -27.26 -13.38
N ASN A 530 -1.65 -27.38 -12.14
CA ASN A 530 -2.49 -28.50 -11.72
C ASN A 530 -3.98 -28.23 -12.03
N GLU A 531 -4.81 -29.26 -11.87
CA GLU A 531 -6.24 -29.24 -12.18
C GLU A 531 -7.04 -28.26 -11.30
N LYS A 532 -6.67 -28.19 -10.01
CA LYS A 532 -7.24 -27.29 -9.00
C LYS A 532 -6.20 -26.33 -8.41
N PRO A 533 -6.59 -25.09 -8.04
CA PRO A 533 -5.75 -24.18 -7.28
C PRO A 533 -5.60 -24.62 -5.81
N GLY A 534 -4.80 -23.88 -5.05
CA GLY A 534 -4.46 -24.08 -3.64
C GLY A 534 -3.06 -24.65 -3.38
N GLY A 535 -2.35 -25.10 -4.42
CA GLY A 535 -0.97 -25.57 -4.33
C GLY A 535 -0.78 -26.65 -3.24
N MET A 536 0.20 -26.48 -2.36
CA MET A 536 0.45 -27.45 -1.27
C MET A 536 -0.73 -27.61 -0.30
N LEU A 537 -1.64 -26.64 -0.19
CA LEU A 537 -2.87 -26.82 0.61
C LEU A 537 -3.73 -27.94 0.03
N THR A 538 -3.88 -27.93 -1.30
CA THR A 538 -4.71 -28.89 -2.03
C THR A 538 -4.00 -30.22 -2.23
N TYR A 539 -2.71 -30.20 -2.59
CA TYR A 539 -1.98 -31.40 -3.00
C TYR A 539 -1.01 -31.95 -1.95
N GLY A 540 -0.59 -31.17 -0.97
CA GLY A 540 0.43 -31.58 0.01
C GLY A 540 -0.14 -31.95 1.37
N ILE A 541 -1.18 -31.24 1.82
CA ILE A 541 -1.73 -31.41 3.17
C ILE A 541 -2.87 -32.46 3.14
N PRO A 542 -2.83 -33.50 3.99
CA PRO A 542 -3.88 -34.51 4.04
C PRO A 542 -5.25 -33.96 4.51
N SER A 543 -6.34 -34.56 4.02
CA SER A 543 -7.71 -34.11 4.31
C SER A 543 -8.12 -34.24 5.78
N TYR A 544 -7.46 -35.09 6.58
CA TYR A 544 -7.72 -35.15 8.03
C TYR A 544 -7.18 -33.93 8.80
N LYS A 545 -6.26 -33.15 8.20
CA LYS A 545 -5.79 -31.86 8.74
C LYS A 545 -6.50 -30.67 8.12
N LEU A 546 -6.70 -30.71 6.80
CA LEU A 546 -7.27 -29.60 6.03
C LEU A 546 -8.20 -30.13 4.95
N GLU A 547 -9.49 -29.96 5.18
CA GLU A 547 -10.54 -30.33 4.24
C GLU A 547 -10.47 -29.45 2.98
N LYS A 548 -10.81 -30.03 1.82
CA LYS A 548 -10.62 -29.37 0.52
C LYS A 548 -11.68 -28.34 0.20
N ASP A 549 -12.89 -28.55 0.70
CA ASP A 549 -14.00 -27.60 0.66
C ASP A 549 -13.66 -26.27 1.36
N VAL A 550 -12.87 -26.31 2.44
CA VAL A 550 -12.37 -25.11 3.14
C VAL A 550 -11.47 -24.27 2.23
N ILE A 551 -10.58 -24.92 1.48
CA ILE A 551 -9.68 -24.25 0.55
C ILE A 551 -10.50 -23.65 -0.60
N ASP A 552 -11.40 -24.45 -1.16
CA ASP A 552 -12.26 -24.03 -2.27
C ASP A 552 -13.10 -22.80 -1.87
N ALA A 553 -13.71 -22.78 -0.67
CA ALA A 553 -14.49 -21.66 -0.16
C ALA A 553 -13.68 -20.35 -0.06
N GLU A 554 -12.44 -20.39 0.43
CA GLU A 554 -11.59 -19.20 0.51
C GLU A 554 -11.12 -18.70 -0.87
N ILE A 555 -10.98 -19.61 -1.84
CA ILE A 555 -10.66 -19.27 -3.23
C ILE A 555 -11.87 -18.66 -3.95
N GLU A 556 -13.09 -19.10 -3.65
CA GLU A 556 -14.31 -18.50 -4.24
C GLU A 556 -14.43 -17.01 -3.91
N ILE A 557 -14.07 -16.59 -2.69
CA ILE A 557 -14.02 -15.16 -2.32
C ILE A 557 -13.11 -14.37 -3.27
N MET A 558 -11.96 -14.93 -3.65
CA MET A 558 -11.03 -14.27 -4.57
C MET A 558 -11.64 -14.16 -5.98
N LYS A 559 -12.36 -15.19 -6.44
CA LYS A 559 -13.08 -15.15 -7.72
C LYS A 559 -14.18 -14.11 -7.71
N GLU A 560 -14.93 -13.99 -6.61
CA GLU A 560 -15.96 -12.96 -6.40
C GLU A 560 -15.38 -11.54 -6.48
N MET A 561 -14.14 -11.33 -6.02
CA MET A 561 -13.42 -10.05 -6.15
C MET A 561 -12.90 -9.76 -7.57
N GLY A 562 -13.00 -10.74 -8.48
CA GLY A 562 -12.58 -10.64 -9.88
C GLY A 562 -11.21 -11.23 -10.20
N VAL A 563 -10.68 -12.13 -9.36
CA VAL A 563 -9.49 -12.93 -9.69
C VAL A 563 -9.85 -13.99 -10.73
N GLU A 564 -9.12 -14.02 -11.85
CA GLU A 564 -9.22 -15.09 -12.84
C GLU A 564 -8.22 -16.20 -12.51
N ILE A 565 -8.66 -17.46 -12.46
CA ILE A 565 -7.78 -18.60 -12.21
C ILE A 565 -7.86 -19.56 -13.40
N ARG A 566 -6.74 -19.73 -14.10
CA ARG A 566 -6.56 -20.64 -15.23
C ARG A 566 -5.78 -21.86 -14.77
N THR A 567 -6.48 -22.95 -14.53
CA THR A 567 -5.89 -24.25 -14.16
C THR A 567 -5.46 -25.04 -15.39
N GLY A 568 -4.59 -26.04 -15.19
CA GLY A 568 -4.03 -26.85 -16.27
C GLY A 568 -3.08 -26.09 -17.22
N VAL A 569 -2.56 -24.92 -16.81
CA VAL A 569 -1.63 -24.11 -17.62
C VAL A 569 -0.28 -24.02 -16.93
N GLU A 570 0.75 -24.62 -17.55
CA GLU A 570 2.13 -24.57 -17.08
C GLU A 570 2.93 -23.51 -17.84
N VAL A 571 3.25 -22.40 -17.15
CA VAL A 571 4.11 -21.36 -17.70
C VAL A 571 5.56 -21.86 -17.80
N GLY A 572 6.17 -21.72 -18.97
CA GLY A 572 7.42 -22.36 -19.38
C GLY A 572 7.22 -23.57 -20.30
N LYS A 573 5.99 -24.06 -20.46
CA LYS A 573 5.67 -25.20 -21.33
C LYS A 573 4.49 -24.91 -22.27
N ASP A 574 3.34 -24.52 -21.73
CA ASP A 574 2.13 -24.24 -22.50
C ASP A 574 2.08 -22.78 -22.98
N VAL A 575 2.63 -21.87 -22.17
CA VAL A 575 2.84 -20.45 -22.49
C VAL A 575 4.14 -19.97 -21.86
N THR A 576 4.75 -18.91 -22.37
CA THR A 576 6.01 -18.35 -21.85
C THR A 576 5.82 -16.91 -21.33
N ILE A 577 6.73 -16.45 -20.46
CA ILE A 577 6.71 -15.06 -19.98
C ILE A 577 6.77 -14.04 -21.14
N PRO A 578 7.61 -14.22 -22.18
CA PRO A 578 7.60 -13.35 -23.36
C PRO A 578 6.26 -13.31 -24.10
N GLU A 579 5.58 -14.45 -24.27
CA GLU A 579 4.25 -14.50 -24.90
C GLU A 579 3.21 -13.75 -24.05
N LEU A 580 3.21 -13.96 -22.74
CA LEU A 580 2.32 -13.23 -21.83
C LEU A 580 2.59 -11.72 -21.85
N ARG A 581 3.85 -11.28 -22.01
CA ARG A 581 4.14 -9.85 -22.22
C ARG A 581 3.51 -9.32 -23.51
N ASN A 582 3.55 -10.10 -24.59
CA ASN A 582 2.91 -9.76 -25.86
C ASN A 582 1.36 -9.71 -25.71
N ASP A 583 0.79 -10.55 -24.86
CA ASP A 583 -0.64 -10.54 -24.49
C ASP A 583 -1.05 -9.38 -23.55
N GLY A 584 -0.13 -8.45 -23.32
CA GLY A 584 -0.38 -7.21 -22.59
C GLY A 584 -0.16 -7.28 -21.08
N TYR A 585 0.31 -8.40 -20.52
CA TYR A 585 0.66 -8.49 -19.10
C TYR A 585 1.84 -7.57 -18.77
N LYS A 586 1.68 -6.76 -17.72
CA LYS A 586 2.64 -5.72 -17.32
C LYS A 586 3.50 -6.12 -16.13
N ALA A 587 3.00 -6.99 -15.27
CA ALA A 587 3.69 -7.49 -14.09
C ALA A 587 3.51 -9.00 -13.94
N PHE A 588 4.52 -9.63 -13.34
CA PHE A 588 4.62 -11.08 -13.16
C PHE A 588 5.00 -11.37 -11.71
N TYR A 589 4.19 -12.16 -11.01
CA TYR A 589 4.51 -12.67 -9.67
C TYR A 589 4.72 -14.18 -9.75
N VAL A 590 5.94 -14.64 -9.47
CA VAL A 590 6.30 -16.06 -9.57
C VAL A 590 6.14 -16.74 -8.20
N ALA A 591 5.14 -17.61 -8.10
CA ALA A 591 4.68 -18.25 -6.87
C ALA A 591 4.56 -19.79 -7.00
N VAL A 592 5.46 -20.41 -7.77
CA VAL A 592 5.42 -21.86 -8.07
C VAL A 592 5.80 -22.75 -6.88
N GLY A 593 6.40 -22.17 -5.83
CA GLY A 593 6.81 -22.88 -4.62
C GLY A 593 7.94 -23.90 -4.85
N CYS A 594 8.09 -24.84 -3.92
CA CYS A 594 9.04 -25.95 -4.00
C CYS A 594 8.28 -27.26 -4.28
N GLN A 595 7.95 -27.49 -5.53
CA GLN A 595 7.11 -28.58 -6.03
C GLN A 595 7.81 -29.94 -6.15
N GLY A 596 9.14 -29.97 -6.18
CA GLY A 596 9.93 -31.19 -6.29
C GLY A 596 10.32 -31.75 -4.93
N GLY A 597 10.58 -33.06 -4.86
CA GLY A 597 11.15 -33.71 -3.69
C GLY A 597 12.66 -33.95 -3.82
N ARG A 598 13.35 -34.21 -2.70
CA ARG A 598 14.79 -34.55 -2.69
C ARG A 598 15.03 -36.02 -2.36
N TYR A 599 16.03 -36.59 -3.04
CA TYR A 599 16.58 -37.92 -2.75
C TYR A 599 17.89 -37.79 -1.94
N PRO A 600 18.22 -38.78 -1.10
CA PRO A 600 19.38 -38.72 -0.20
C PRO A 600 20.73 -38.90 -0.90
N ASN A 601 20.76 -39.22 -2.20
CA ASN A 601 21.95 -39.54 -2.98
C ASN A 601 22.73 -40.74 -2.39
N ILE A 602 22.01 -41.84 -2.18
CA ILE A 602 22.57 -43.10 -1.68
C ILE A 602 22.34 -44.21 -2.70
N PRO A 603 23.08 -45.34 -2.63
CA PRO A 603 22.86 -46.45 -3.55
C PRO A 603 21.39 -46.89 -3.59
N ASN A 604 20.86 -47.02 -4.82
CA ASN A 604 19.50 -47.47 -5.15
C ASN A 604 18.33 -46.62 -4.60
N ASP A 605 18.54 -45.33 -4.29
CA ASP A 605 17.46 -44.44 -3.85
C ASP A 605 16.37 -44.16 -4.91
N HIS A 606 16.59 -44.57 -6.16
CA HIS A 606 15.59 -44.56 -7.24
C HIS A 606 15.07 -45.97 -7.62
N ALA A 607 15.26 -46.99 -6.78
CA ALA A 607 14.72 -48.32 -7.02
C ALA A 607 13.18 -48.33 -7.07
N GLU A 608 12.57 -49.27 -7.78
CA GLU A 608 11.11 -49.41 -7.83
C GLU A 608 10.57 -49.67 -6.42
N GLY A 609 9.69 -48.79 -5.94
CA GLY A 609 9.19 -48.79 -4.56
C GLY A 609 9.69 -47.60 -3.72
N THR A 610 10.67 -46.83 -4.22
CA THR A 610 11.02 -45.53 -3.64
C THR A 610 10.25 -44.39 -4.28
N GLN A 611 10.00 -43.32 -3.51
CA GLN A 611 9.45 -42.05 -3.99
C GLN A 611 9.72 -40.94 -2.98
N THR A 612 9.51 -39.69 -3.38
CA THR A 612 9.56 -38.56 -2.45
C THR A 612 8.21 -38.37 -1.74
N ALA A 613 8.24 -37.74 -0.56
CA ALA A 613 7.02 -37.42 0.18
C ALA A 613 6.09 -36.47 -0.58
N VAL A 614 6.64 -35.57 -1.40
CA VAL A 614 5.83 -34.63 -2.20
C VAL A 614 5.02 -35.38 -3.26
N GLU A 615 5.64 -36.28 -3.99
CA GLU A 615 4.97 -37.12 -5.00
C GLU A 615 3.93 -38.04 -4.34
N PHE A 616 4.30 -38.66 -3.22
CA PHE A 616 3.44 -39.55 -2.46
C PHE A 616 2.18 -38.85 -1.95
N LEU A 617 2.33 -37.73 -1.24
CA LEU A 617 1.22 -36.99 -0.64
C LEU A 617 0.30 -36.41 -1.72
N LYS A 618 0.86 -35.92 -2.84
CA LYS A 618 0.07 -35.50 -4.00
C LYS A 618 -0.82 -36.64 -4.49
N LYS A 619 -0.24 -37.82 -4.74
CA LYS A 619 -0.99 -38.98 -5.22
C LYS A 619 -2.06 -39.44 -4.24
N ALA A 620 -1.73 -39.49 -2.95
CA ALA A 620 -2.65 -39.89 -1.89
C ALA A 620 -3.80 -38.90 -1.68
N THR A 621 -3.59 -37.62 -1.99
CA THR A 621 -4.62 -36.59 -1.82
C THR A 621 -5.54 -36.49 -3.04
N THR A 622 -5.06 -36.84 -4.24
CA THR A 622 -5.85 -36.75 -5.48
C THR A 622 -6.48 -38.09 -5.92
N GLY A 623 -6.28 -39.18 -5.18
CA GLY A 623 -6.84 -40.48 -5.54
C GLY A 623 -6.88 -41.45 -4.36
N GLU A 624 -7.60 -42.55 -4.51
CA GLU A 624 -7.62 -43.63 -3.51
C GLU A 624 -6.26 -44.35 -3.50
N CYS A 625 -5.66 -44.39 -2.32
CA CYS A 625 -4.42 -45.09 -2.08
C CYS A 625 -4.69 -46.17 -1.04
N HIS A 626 -4.67 -47.43 -1.48
CA HIS A 626 -4.57 -48.56 -0.57
C HIS A 626 -3.13 -49.09 -0.62
N PHE A 627 -2.51 -49.24 0.55
CA PHE A 627 -1.15 -49.76 0.66
C PHE A 627 -1.18 -51.09 1.41
N GLU A 628 -0.71 -52.17 0.81
CA GLU A 628 -0.48 -53.45 1.52
C GLU A 628 1.01 -53.67 1.85
N ASP A 629 1.78 -52.58 1.78
CA ASP A 629 3.23 -52.54 1.84
C ASP A 629 3.76 -52.48 3.27
N GLU A 630 5.01 -52.93 3.45
CA GLU A 630 5.85 -52.53 4.58
C GLU A 630 6.55 -51.22 4.20
N THR A 631 6.17 -50.13 4.87
CA THR A 631 6.56 -48.77 4.47
C THR A 631 7.59 -48.19 5.43
N VAL A 632 8.70 -47.70 4.87
CA VAL A 632 9.70 -46.90 5.59
C VAL A 632 9.61 -45.44 5.16
N VAL A 633 9.46 -44.54 6.13
CA VAL A 633 9.48 -43.08 5.90
C VAL A 633 10.77 -42.50 6.45
N VAL A 634 11.49 -41.70 5.67
CA VAL A 634 12.77 -41.11 6.08
C VAL A 634 12.63 -39.59 6.21
N GLY A 635 12.69 -39.08 7.44
CA GLY A 635 12.60 -37.64 7.76
C GLY A 635 12.00 -37.38 9.15
N GLY A 636 12.33 -36.22 9.74
CA GLY A 636 11.88 -35.85 11.09
C GLY A 636 10.85 -34.71 11.17
N GLY A 637 10.48 -34.08 10.04
CA GLY A 637 9.55 -32.95 10.02
C GLY A 637 8.10 -33.31 9.74
N ASN A 638 7.21 -32.31 9.74
CA ASN A 638 5.76 -32.50 9.58
C ASN A 638 5.38 -33.27 8.30
N VAL A 639 6.12 -33.05 7.21
CA VAL A 639 5.91 -33.78 5.94
C VAL A 639 6.16 -35.29 6.10
N ALA A 640 7.15 -35.68 6.91
CA ALA A 640 7.42 -37.09 7.22
C ALA A 640 6.30 -37.70 8.06
N ILE A 641 5.81 -36.95 9.07
CA ILE A 641 4.65 -37.35 9.87
C ILE A 641 3.42 -37.55 8.99
N ASP A 642 3.12 -36.61 8.10
CA ASP A 642 1.98 -36.73 7.20
C ASP A 642 2.12 -37.92 6.25
N ALA A 643 3.30 -38.15 5.67
CA ALA A 643 3.53 -39.33 4.85
C ALA A 643 3.34 -40.64 5.62
N ALA A 644 3.83 -40.70 6.87
CA ALA A 644 3.71 -41.88 7.72
C ALA A 644 2.25 -42.16 8.11
N ARG A 645 1.52 -41.14 8.56
CA ARG A 645 0.12 -41.26 8.97
C ARG A 645 -0.80 -41.57 7.80
N VAL A 646 -0.60 -40.92 6.65
CA VAL A 646 -1.31 -41.27 5.42
C VAL A 646 -1.05 -42.71 5.04
N SER A 647 0.20 -43.20 5.14
CA SER A 647 0.53 -44.60 4.86
C SER A 647 -0.22 -45.56 5.78
N ALA A 648 -0.23 -45.29 7.09
CA ALA A 648 -0.91 -46.12 8.08
C ALA A 648 -2.43 -46.14 7.86
N ARG A 649 -3.05 -44.97 7.70
CA ARG A 649 -4.50 -44.82 7.49
C ARG A 649 -4.97 -45.39 6.14
N SER A 650 -4.07 -45.51 5.19
CA SER A 650 -4.30 -46.12 3.86
C SER A 650 -4.12 -47.64 3.87
N GLY A 651 -3.88 -48.26 5.03
CA GLY A 651 -3.87 -49.72 5.21
C GLY A 651 -2.49 -50.38 5.21
N ALA A 652 -1.38 -49.62 5.22
CA ALA A 652 -0.04 -50.21 5.21
C ALA A 652 0.13 -51.21 6.37
N LYS A 653 0.72 -52.38 6.07
CA LYS A 653 0.86 -53.48 7.06
C LYS A 653 1.72 -53.06 8.26
N LYS A 654 2.74 -52.25 7.98
CA LYS A 654 3.66 -51.71 8.98
C LYS A 654 4.25 -50.41 8.45
N VAL A 655 4.29 -49.39 9.30
CA VAL A 655 4.92 -48.11 9.00
C VAL A 655 6.04 -47.84 10.01
N THR A 656 7.26 -47.68 9.52
CA THR A 656 8.41 -47.29 10.35
C THR A 656 8.98 -45.98 9.84
N MET A 657 9.02 -44.96 10.69
CA MET A 657 9.61 -43.67 10.39
C MET A 657 10.99 -43.58 11.03
N LEU A 658 11.99 -43.13 10.26
CA LEU A 658 13.35 -42.94 10.73
C LEU A 658 13.80 -41.50 10.47
N CYS A 659 14.42 -40.88 11.46
CA CYS A 659 14.97 -39.53 11.37
C CYS A 659 16.36 -39.45 11.98
N LEU A 660 17.15 -38.48 11.52
CA LEU A 660 18.53 -38.25 11.97
C LEU A 660 18.57 -37.51 13.31
N GLU A 661 17.52 -36.75 13.61
CA GLU A 661 17.31 -36.03 14.85
C GLU A 661 17.12 -36.97 16.03
N SER A 662 17.61 -36.55 17.20
CA SER A 662 17.14 -37.12 18.47
C SER A 662 15.72 -36.63 18.74
N ARG A 663 14.99 -37.35 19.60
CA ARG A 663 13.57 -37.08 19.86
C ARG A 663 13.30 -35.64 20.32
N ASP A 664 14.22 -35.05 21.08
CA ASP A 664 14.14 -33.70 21.64
C ASP A 664 14.38 -32.57 20.62
N ILE A 665 14.96 -32.87 19.47
CA ILE A 665 15.25 -31.88 18.41
C ILE A 665 14.54 -32.20 17.10
N MET A 666 13.54 -33.09 17.12
CA MET A 666 12.72 -33.36 15.94
C MET A 666 12.05 -32.05 15.45
N PRO A 667 12.05 -31.79 14.13
CA PRO A 667 11.35 -30.62 13.59
C PRO A 667 9.82 -30.68 13.72
N ALA A 668 9.24 -31.89 13.77
CA ALA A 668 7.81 -32.08 14.02
C ALA A 668 7.41 -31.77 15.46
N SER A 669 6.16 -31.34 15.67
CA SER A 669 5.67 -31.07 17.02
C SER A 669 5.44 -32.35 17.81
N ASP A 670 5.60 -32.29 19.14
CA ASP A 670 5.35 -33.43 20.02
C ASP A 670 3.94 -34.01 19.87
N GLU A 671 2.94 -33.15 19.61
CA GLU A 671 1.56 -33.53 19.35
C GLU A 671 1.45 -34.37 18.07
N GLU A 672 2.04 -33.90 16.96
CA GLU A 672 2.02 -34.60 15.68
C GLU A 672 2.75 -35.95 15.75
N VAL A 673 3.84 -36.04 16.51
CA VAL A 673 4.56 -37.31 16.70
C VAL A 673 3.73 -38.30 17.51
N ARG A 674 3.05 -37.86 18.58
CA ARG A 674 2.14 -38.72 19.36
C ARG A 674 0.98 -39.22 18.51
N GLU A 675 0.35 -38.35 17.72
CA GLU A 675 -0.73 -38.75 16.81
C GLU A 675 -0.27 -39.79 15.78
N ALA A 676 0.99 -39.71 15.32
CA ALA A 676 1.55 -40.73 14.44
C ALA A 676 1.74 -42.08 15.15
N GLU A 677 2.22 -42.06 16.40
CA GLU A 677 2.37 -43.26 17.24
C GLU A 677 1.00 -43.89 17.55
N GLU A 678 -0.04 -43.08 17.77
CA GLU A 678 -1.44 -43.53 17.94
C GLU A 678 -2.01 -44.16 16.66
N ASP A 679 -1.62 -43.66 15.49
CA ASP A 679 -1.92 -44.28 14.18
C ASP A 679 -1.08 -45.56 13.92
N GLY A 680 -0.24 -46.00 14.87
CA GLY A 680 0.56 -47.23 14.79
C GLY A 680 1.93 -47.07 14.11
N VAL A 681 2.40 -45.85 13.88
CA VAL A 681 3.72 -45.58 13.29
C VAL A 681 4.82 -45.81 14.32
N THR A 682 5.82 -46.63 13.98
CA THR A 682 7.03 -46.78 14.81
C THR A 682 8.04 -45.69 14.47
N VAL A 683 8.41 -44.84 15.43
CA VAL A 683 9.34 -43.72 15.23
C VAL A 683 10.72 -44.05 15.81
N ASN A 684 11.75 -44.09 14.95
CA ASN A 684 13.14 -44.33 15.34
C ASN A 684 14.03 -43.11 15.07
N CYS A 685 14.56 -42.54 16.14
CA CYS A 685 15.40 -41.34 16.11
C CYS A 685 16.90 -41.67 16.05
N GLY A 686 17.71 -40.73 15.54
CA GLY A 686 19.17 -40.84 15.47
C GLY A 686 19.68 -41.80 14.40
N TRP A 687 19.02 -41.90 13.24
CA TRP A 687 19.37 -42.78 12.14
C TRP A 687 19.31 -42.05 10.79
N GLY A 688 20.41 -42.08 10.03
CA GLY A 688 20.47 -41.59 8.65
C GLY A 688 20.51 -42.72 7.63
N PRO A 689 19.93 -42.56 6.43
CA PRO A 689 19.93 -43.63 5.43
C PRO A 689 21.34 -43.83 4.85
N LYS A 690 21.73 -45.09 4.64
CA LYS A 690 23.05 -45.49 4.09
C LYS A 690 22.94 -46.04 2.67
N GLU A 691 21.99 -46.95 2.44
CA GLU A 691 21.69 -47.51 1.11
C GLU A 691 20.29 -48.15 1.10
N VAL A 692 19.70 -48.27 -0.09
CA VAL A 692 18.50 -49.07 -0.33
C VAL A 692 18.93 -50.44 -0.88
N ILE A 693 18.47 -51.52 -0.25
CA ILE A 693 18.69 -52.88 -0.74
C ILE A 693 17.58 -53.18 -1.74
N ALA A 694 17.97 -53.36 -3.00
CA ALA A 694 17.07 -53.71 -4.09
C ALA A 694 17.36 -55.13 -4.63
N GLU A 695 16.30 -55.91 -4.86
CA GLU A 695 16.36 -57.21 -5.52
C GLU A 695 15.57 -57.13 -6.83
N ASN A 696 16.20 -57.46 -7.96
CA ASN A 696 15.61 -57.27 -9.31
C ASN A 696 15.11 -55.84 -9.56
N GLY A 697 15.79 -54.83 -9.00
CA GLY A 697 15.42 -53.42 -9.13
C GLY A 697 14.27 -52.96 -8.23
N LYS A 698 13.70 -53.85 -7.39
CA LYS A 698 12.63 -53.53 -6.44
C LYS A 698 13.14 -53.46 -5.02
N VAL A 699 12.64 -52.51 -4.24
CA VAL A 699 13.01 -52.34 -2.83
C VAL A 699 12.67 -53.60 -2.01
N LYS A 700 13.63 -54.02 -1.17
CA LYS A 700 13.46 -55.09 -0.18
C LYS A 700 13.73 -54.64 1.26
N ALA A 701 14.67 -53.70 1.43
CA ALA A 701 15.01 -53.14 2.74
C ALA A 701 15.78 -51.81 2.58
N VAL A 702 15.94 -51.08 3.69
CA VAL A 702 16.81 -49.90 3.77
C VAL A 702 17.80 -50.08 4.92
N VAL A 703 19.06 -49.79 4.66
CA VAL A 703 20.12 -49.77 5.67
C VAL A 703 20.28 -48.35 6.19
N PHE A 704 20.33 -48.21 7.51
CA PHE A 704 20.59 -46.94 8.19
C PHE A 704 21.87 -47.02 9.00
N LYS A 705 22.48 -45.87 9.23
CA LYS A 705 23.67 -45.66 10.06
C LYS A 705 23.37 -44.71 11.20
N LYS A 706 23.97 -44.94 12.37
CA LYS A 706 23.69 -44.16 13.57
C LYS A 706 24.14 -42.70 13.38
N CYS A 707 23.22 -41.76 13.58
CA CYS A 707 23.56 -40.33 13.65
C CYS A 707 23.87 -39.97 15.10
N THR A 708 25.08 -39.48 15.36
CA THR A 708 25.55 -39.11 16.71
C THR A 708 25.38 -37.63 16.99
N ARG A 709 25.29 -36.80 15.94
CA ARG A 709 25.10 -35.36 16.05
C ARG A 709 24.51 -34.81 14.76
N VAL A 710 23.53 -33.92 14.84
CA VAL A 710 22.87 -33.29 13.67
C VAL A 710 23.42 -31.91 13.36
N TYR A 711 23.59 -31.08 14.38
CA TYR A 711 24.01 -29.69 14.25
C TYR A 711 25.45 -29.52 14.75
N ASP A 712 26.17 -28.55 14.17
CA ASP A 712 27.45 -28.09 14.71
C ASP A 712 27.26 -27.13 15.90
N GLU A 713 28.37 -26.66 16.48
CA GLU A 713 28.38 -25.72 17.61
C GLU A 713 27.69 -24.38 17.29
N ASN A 714 27.61 -24.01 16.01
CA ASN A 714 26.95 -22.80 15.52
C ASN A 714 25.47 -23.05 15.15
N LYS A 715 24.91 -24.21 15.52
CA LYS A 715 23.56 -24.66 15.17
C LYS A 715 23.32 -24.77 13.66
N LYS A 716 24.38 -24.93 12.85
CA LYS A 716 24.25 -25.22 11.43
C LYS A 716 24.09 -26.71 11.22
N PHE A 717 23.28 -27.08 10.24
CA PHE A 717 23.06 -28.48 9.88
C PHE A 717 24.36 -29.11 9.37
N SER A 718 24.88 -30.11 10.09
CA SER A 718 26.17 -30.77 9.84
C SER A 718 26.20 -32.15 10.52
N PRO A 719 25.47 -33.14 9.95
CA PRO A 719 25.28 -34.43 10.59
C PRO A 719 26.55 -35.28 10.60
N VAL A 720 26.83 -35.93 11.72
CA VAL A 720 27.92 -36.89 11.92
C VAL A 720 27.34 -38.28 12.16
N TYR A 721 27.93 -39.26 11.50
CA TYR A 721 27.48 -40.65 11.53
C TYR A 721 28.57 -41.57 12.11
N ASN A 722 28.11 -42.60 12.83
CA ASN A 722 28.91 -43.78 13.11
C ASN A 722 28.62 -44.83 12.04
N GLU A 723 29.58 -45.06 11.13
CA GLU A 723 29.41 -45.96 9.99
C GLU A 723 29.42 -47.45 10.36
N ASP A 724 29.92 -47.78 11.55
CA ASP A 724 30.03 -49.14 12.07
C ASP A 724 28.71 -49.61 12.71
N GLU A 725 27.90 -48.68 13.21
CA GLU A 725 26.61 -48.96 13.83
C GLU A 725 25.49 -48.80 12.79
N THR A 726 25.02 -49.92 12.27
CA THR A 726 23.97 -49.97 11.24
C THR A 726 22.78 -50.81 11.64
N ILE A 727 21.61 -50.46 11.13
CA ILE A 727 20.38 -51.26 11.22
C ILE A 727 19.79 -51.46 9.82
N THR A 728 19.17 -52.61 9.58
CA THR A 728 18.46 -52.90 8.33
C THR A 728 16.98 -53.07 8.62
N ILE A 729 16.15 -52.28 7.92
CA ILE A 729 14.70 -52.32 8.07
C ILE A 729 14.08 -52.89 6.79
N PRO A 730 13.38 -54.05 6.85
CA PRO A 730 12.60 -54.56 5.73
C PRO A 730 11.55 -53.54 5.27
N ALA A 731 11.43 -53.38 3.95
CA ALA A 731 10.49 -52.44 3.35
C ALA A 731 10.20 -52.85 1.90
N THR A 732 8.95 -52.74 1.48
CA THR A 732 8.55 -52.81 0.06
C THR A 732 8.30 -51.43 -0.52
N LYS A 733 8.17 -50.40 0.35
CA LYS A 733 7.99 -49.01 -0.03
C LYS A 733 8.85 -48.08 0.83
N VAL A 734 9.50 -47.11 0.22
CA VAL A 734 10.34 -46.11 0.90
C VAL A 734 9.93 -44.72 0.48
N ILE A 735 9.66 -43.86 1.45
CA ILE A 735 9.24 -42.47 1.22
C ILE A 735 10.29 -41.53 1.80
N PHE A 736 10.95 -40.76 0.94
CA PHE A 736 11.94 -39.77 1.36
C PHE A 736 11.28 -38.42 1.62
N ALA A 737 11.30 -37.96 2.87
CA ALA A 737 10.75 -36.71 3.37
C ALA A 737 11.87 -35.76 3.87
N ILE A 738 12.97 -35.67 3.10
CA ILE A 738 14.21 -35.00 3.49
C ILE A 738 14.40 -33.60 2.89
N GLY A 739 13.34 -33.03 2.31
CA GLY A 739 13.32 -31.67 1.78
C GLY A 739 12.64 -31.56 0.42
N GLN A 740 12.44 -30.31 0.02
CA GLN A 740 11.80 -29.94 -1.25
C GLN A 740 12.78 -29.18 -2.16
N ALA A 741 12.47 -29.13 -3.44
CA ALA A 741 13.25 -28.41 -4.44
C ALA A 741 12.32 -27.63 -5.38
N ILE A 742 12.86 -26.55 -5.95
CA ILE A 742 12.18 -25.78 -7.00
C ILE A 742 12.56 -26.38 -8.34
N GLU A 743 11.56 -26.64 -9.18
CA GLU A 743 11.74 -27.15 -10.53
C GLU A 743 11.36 -26.05 -11.54
N TRP A 744 12.33 -25.25 -11.98
CA TRP A 744 12.05 -24.12 -12.86
C TRP A 744 11.59 -24.52 -14.26
N GLY A 745 12.05 -25.67 -14.77
CA GLY A 745 11.89 -26.00 -16.18
C GLY A 745 12.36 -24.84 -17.06
N SER A 746 11.52 -24.46 -18.02
CA SER A 746 11.74 -23.30 -18.92
C SER A 746 10.97 -22.03 -18.50
N LEU A 747 10.43 -21.97 -17.28
CA LEU A 747 9.57 -20.86 -16.82
C LEU A 747 10.25 -19.49 -16.87
N LEU A 748 11.56 -19.43 -16.59
CA LEU A 748 12.33 -18.19 -16.52
C LEU A 748 13.14 -17.91 -17.79
N ASP A 749 12.97 -18.71 -18.84
CA ASP A 749 13.66 -18.50 -20.11
C ASP A 749 13.31 -17.13 -20.70
N GLY A 750 14.33 -16.39 -21.16
CA GLY A 750 14.16 -15.02 -21.68
C GLY A 750 13.95 -13.95 -20.60
N THR A 751 14.11 -14.26 -19.32
CA THR A 751 14.08 -13.28 -18.22
C THR A 751 15.48 -12.87 -17.77
N LYS A 752 15.56 -11.89 -16.86
CA LYS A 752 16.79 -11.42 -16.21
C LYS A 752 16.89 -11.86 -14.74
N VAL A 753 16.17 -12.90 -14.34
CA VAL A 753 16.18 -13.37 -12.95
C VAL A 753 17.55 -13.97 -12.63
N GLU A 754 18.11 -13.54 -11.51
CA GLU A 754 19.36 -14.06 -10.98
C GLU A 754 19.10 -15.05 -9.85
N PHE A 755 20.02 -16.00 -9.69
CA PHE A 755 19.95 -17.02 -8.66
C PHE A 755 21.07 -16.86 -7.62
N TRP A 756 20.74 -17.15 -6.37
CA TRP A 756 21.70 -17.32 -5.30
C TRP A 756 21.57 -18.72 -4.70
N HIS A 757 22.65 -19.24 -4.12
CA HIS A 757 22.74 -20.61 -3.59
C HIS A 757 22.25 -21.69 -4.58
N GLY A 758 22.59 -21.50 -5.86
CA GLY A 758 22.31 -22.44 -6.94
C GLY A 758 20.93 -22.30 -7.56
N ASN A 759 19.85 -22.36 -6.76
CA ASN A 759 18.49 -22.55 -7.29
C ASN A 759 17.42 -21.60 -6.71
N TYR A 760 17.78 -20.63 -5.86
CA TYR A 760 16.83 -19.69 -5.26
C TYR A 760 16.88 -18.35 -5.98
N PRO A 761 15.73 -17.75 -6.34
CA PRO A 761 15.73 -16.47 -7.02
C PRO A 761 16.15 -15.37 -6.05
N VAL A 762 16.90 -14.39 -6.54
CA VAL A 762 17.22 -13.19 -5.75
C VAL A 762 16.01 -12.26 -5.76
N ALA A 763 15.57 -11.86 -4.58
CA ALA A 763 14.55 -10.83 -4.37
C ALA A 763 15.10 -9.76 -3.43
N ASP A 764 14.62 -8.53 -3.56
CA ASP A 764 14.88 -7.48 -2.56
C ASP A 764 14.29 -7.93 -1.22
N LYS A 765 14.93 -7.56 -0.10
CA LYS A 765 14.41 -7.90 1.23
C LYS A 765 13.31 -6.95 1.70
N LEU A 766 13.18 -5.80 1.04
CA LEU A 766 12.24 -4.73 1.38
C LEU A 766 10.98 -4.73 0.49
N THR A 767 11.02 -5.41 -0.66
CA THR A 767 9.86 -5.65 -1.54
C THR A 767 9.52 -7.12 -1.56
#